data_AF-A0A2K0WHE0-F1
#
_entry.id   AF-A0A2K0WHE0-F1
#
_cell.length_a   1.000
_cell.length_b   1.000
_cell.length_c   1.000
_cell.angle_alpha   90.00
_cell.angle_beta   90.00
_cell.angle_gamma   90.00
#
_symmetry.space_group_name_H-M   'P 1'
#
loop_
_entity.id
_entity.type
_entity.pdbx_description
1 polymer ?
#
loop_
_entity_poly.entity_id
_entity_poly.type
_entity_poly.pdbx_seq_one_letter_code
_entity_poly.pdbx_strand_id
1 'polypeptide(L)'
;MPDMLDPGTPTITPPVSPGGGVERRRSRNPLKNMMQHLTVDPPPADDDREPRRASLIRRISWRKSRSPSAHSDRSGGQPQDPNLCTACAGWAADIDSTFDTMDDFFMRALNPTSADTFENKEHSLGRLKELEENRFMTKCPLCKLFLSVHIPSEGEGDLYLSGFSSRDTNYLIDNQSMFEQGHSAKNKIKGVSPAYLGVVPKKSGDGALSWDVSADWFRGSGMLYRTMPEPPNELLSARSEGKHSRANSMTDNAGWQKRGIWGRELEGVIDMSIGVDWLRFCEFYHQGRCGRKPVTREMPGFKLVDCAKNPPQVVTASITERYAALSYVWGNKTTETWPKVVWDAVIATKDLGIRYLWVDRLCMDEVQPAERMQQIARMDDIFEGAILAIIAACGEDADYGLPGVGSRTRPAQPKYEFVNSNITLVSSLQDPRLAIKNSTWYQRGWTYQEGLLARRRLIFTDQQMYWECEGMCCPESLILPLEYYHDMEEQRMCDFMRPGLFNGVSFVDGSWERWKRLPGKAEDPSTLSIFREADQHIGNYTRRDLTYDRDSLDAFLGMLRRLETTVGRGKMFNILGIPLWAPQMDQGPAVQGLPRTRDIFALSTCFWHHKEGVIATRRPHMPSWTWAGWKGPVDLYSSITVVDPDTKAVQRKHNHHHYVSATHVSRNDPNSIRWTYSPNIVLINRDGSVAYDFGASTAVTGQPPSPPNLHIRPYGIHVPNPFVLDRVKARSHPDGWIFNRVSVDIRMSRGAGSMREYIERHARGEQMTVLWFVEEALVMLLVVERTEREGRIVWERVGRMRMGFPEEAKDVVKRCGRLEKMVEELPLRRLGEDIVIE
;
A
#
# COMPACT_ATOMS: atom_id res chain seq x y z
N MET A 1 -59.18 26.00 -6.64
CA MET A 1 -60.58 25.60 -6.88
C MET A 1 -60.64 24.07 -6.83
N PRO A 2 -61.71 23.49 -6.26
CA PRO A 2 -61.86 22.05 -6.05
C PRO A 2 -62.60 21.37 -7.23
N ASP A 3 -63.10 20.15 -6.95
CA ASP A 3 -64.07 19.32 -7.69
C ASP A 3 -63.48 18.42 -8.80
N MET A 4 -63.70 17.10 -8.82
CA MET A 4 -64.91 16.35 -8.39
C MET A 4 -64.63 15.03 -7.62
N LEU A 5 -65.73 14.45 -7.11
CA LEU A 5 -65.80 13.34 -6.16
C LEU A 5 -66.08 11.95 -6.79
N ASP A 6 -65.80 10.93 -5.97
CA ASP A 6 -66.19 9.50 -5.96
C ASP A 6 -67.75 9.29 -6.08
N PRO A 7 -68.37 8.07 -6.14
CA PRO A 7 -67.91 6.77 -5.61
C PRO A 7 -68.32 5.43 -6.31
N GLY A 8 -67.84 4.31 -5.77
CA GLY A 8 -68.74 3.20 -5.40
C GLY A 8 -68.49 1.77 -5.94
N THR A 9 -68.00 0.87 -5.08
CA THR A 9 -68.00 -0.60 -5.24
C THR A 9 -69.37 -1.25 -4.93
N PRO A 10 -69.58 -2.52 -5.34
CA PRO A 10 -69.88 -3.53 -4.31
C PRO A 10 -69.22 -4.93 -4.52
N THR A 11 -69.33 -5.76 -3.48
CA THR A 11 -68.69 -7.07 -3.21
C THR A 11 -69.53 -8.30 -3.60
N ILE A 12 -68.94 -9.52 -3.58
CA ILE A 12 -69.54 -10.82 -3.18
C ILE A 12 -68.43 -11.92 -3.02
N THR A 13 -68.66 -12.95 -2.20
CA THR A 13 -67.69 -13.98 -1.72
C THR A 13 -68.22 -15.45 -1.89
N PRO A 14 -67.51 -16.56 -1.52
CA PRO A 14 -67.42 -17.82 -2.29
C PRO A 14 -68.36 -18.98 -1.84
N PRO A 15 -68.25 -20.23 -2.40
CA PRO A 15 -67.60 -21.32 -1.62
C PRO A 15 -66.95 -22.54 -2.37
N VAL A 16 -66.04 -23.22 -1.65
CA VAL A 16 -65.69 -24.69 -1.48
C VAL A 16 -65.91 -25.78 -2.57
N SER A 17 -64.93 -26.72 -2.65
CA SER A 17 -64.71 -27.94 -3.50
C SER A 17 -65.71 -29.13 -3.34
N PRO A 18 -65.71 -30.18 -4.22
CA PRO A 18 -64.90 -31.42 -3.96
C PRO A 18 -64.54 -32.38 -5.14
N GLY A 19 -63.61 -33.34 -4.91
CA GLY A 19 -63.82 -34.78 -5.18
C GLY A 19 -63.26 -35.50 -6.45
N GLY A 20 -62.46 -36.58 -6.23
CA GLY A 20 -62.27 -37.77 -7.12
C GLY A 20 -61.47 -37.59 -8.43
N GLY A 21 -60.61 -38.50 -8.92
CA GLY A 21 -60.30 -39.88 -8.55
C GLY A 21 -60.82 -40.90 -9.58
N VAL A 22 -59.92 -41.66 -10.24
CA VAL A 22 -59.98 -43.14 -10.52
C VAL A 22 -59.02 -43.56 -11.66
N GLU A 23 -58.03 -44.41 -11.32
CA GLU A 23 -57.54 -45.64 -12.02
C GLU A 23 -57.27 -45.67 -13.56
N ARG A 24 -56.40 -46.49 -14.18
CA ARG A 24 -55.50 -47.64 -13.87
C ARG A 24 -54.47 -47.71 -15.07
N ARG A 25 -53.51 -48.62 -15.27
CA ARG A 25 -53.08 -49.90 -14.66
C ARG A 25 -51.56 -50.15 -14.92
N ARG A 26 -50.98 -51.11 -14.21
CA ARG A 26 -49.72 -51.85 -14.49
C ARG A 26 -49.84 -52.69 -15.79
N SER A 27 -48.82 -53.26 -16.45
CA SER A 27 -47.34 -53.19 -16.46
C SER A 27 -46.84 -54.18 -17.53
N ARG A 28 -45.59 -54.07 -18.03
CA ARG A 28 -44.72 -55.24 -18.24
C ARG A 28 -43.25 -54.86 -18.48
N ASN A 29 -42.40 -55.33 -17.58
CA ASN A 29 -40.96 -55.22 -17.64
C ASN A 29 -40.39 -56.36 -18.52
N PRO A 30 -39.43 -56.08 -19.42
CA PRO A 30 -38.28 -56.97 -19.51
C PRO A 30 -36.94 -56.21 -19.68
N LEU A 31 -36.62 -55.31 -18.75
CA LEU A 31 -35.23 -54.96 -18.45
C LEU A 31 -34.55 -56.16 -17.78
N LYS A 32 -34.04 -57.07 -18.63
CA LYS A 32 -32.92 -57.95 -18.27
C LYS A 32 -32.11 -58.21 -19.54
N ASN A 33 -30.80 -57.94 -19.46
CA ASN A 33 -29.79 -58.07 -20.51
C ASN A 33 -29.76 -56.93 -21.56
N MET A 34 -29.10 -55.81 -21.21
CA MET A 34 -27.82 -55.42 -21.85
C MET A 34 -27.25 -54.17 -21.15
N MET A 35 -26.43 -54.40 -20.13
CA MET A 35 -25.46 -53.44 -19.59
C MET A 35 -24.06 -53.98 -19.87
N GLN A 36 -23.18 -53.14 -20.44
CA GLN A 36 -21.70 -53.20 -20.52
C GLN A 36 -21.30 -52.27 -21.68
N HIS A 37 -20.49 -51.21 -21.55
CA HIS A 37 -19.52 -50.81 -20.51
C HIS A 37 -19.59 -49.30 -20.17
N LEU A 38 -18.69 -48.87 -19.27
CA LEU A 38 -18.46 -47.52 -18.70
C LEU A 38 -19.30 -47.17 -17.46
N THR A 39 -18.73 -47.54 -16.31
CA THR A 39 -19.13 -47.15 -14.96
C THR A 39 -18.51 -45.81 -14.56
N VAL A 40 -19.30 -44.95 -13.90
CA VAL A 40 -18.82 -43.87 -13.01
C VAL A 40 -19.71 -43.94 -11.78
N ASP A 41 -19.12 -44.04 -10.60
CA ASP A 41 -19.87 -44.18 -9.34
C ASP A 41 -20.52 -42.84 -8.93
N PRO A 42 -21.75 -42.87 -8.36
CA PRO A 42 -22.33 -41.70 -7.72
C PRO A 42 -21.66 -41.41 -6.36
N PRO A 43 -21.67 -40.15 -5.89
CA PRO A 43 -21.14 -39.81 -4.57
C PRO A 43 -21.96 -40.46 -3.43
N PRO A 44 -21.35 -40.69 -2.26
CA PRO A 44 -22.05 -41.25 -1.10
C PRO A 44 -23.18 -40.33 -0.63
N ALA A 45 -24.30 -40.93 -0.24
CA ALA A 45 -25.46 -40.21 0.27
C ALA A 45 -25.46 -40.19 1.80
N ASP A 46 -25.07 -39.05 2.38
CA ASP A 46 -25.36 -38.68 3.78
C ASP A 46 -25.14 -37.15 3.95
N ASP A 47 -26.22 -36.36 3.86
CA ASP A 47 -26.49 -35.21 4.76
C ASP A 47 -27.95 -34.74 4.56
N ASP A 48 -28.85 -35.11 5.48
CA ASP A 48 -30.24 -34.65 5.50
C ASP A 48 -30.32 -33.22 6.05
N ARG A 49 -30.17 -32.21 5.18
CA ARG A 49 -30.47 -30.80 5.49
C ARG A 49 -31.26 -30.11 4.38
N GLU A 50 -32.16 -29.21 4.79
CA GLU A 50 -33.28 -28.70 3.99
C GLU A 50 -32.91 -27.99 2.66
N PRO A 51 -33.80 -28.06 1.64
CA PRO A 51 -33.48 -27.58 0.29
C PRO A 51 -33.70 -26.07 0.13
N ARG A 52 -32.64 -25.27 0.31
CA ARG A 52 -32.55 -23.93 -0.29
C ARG A 52 -31.18 -23.73 -0.95
N ARG A 53 -31.20 -23.13 -2.15
CA ARG A 53 -30.04 -22.83 -3.02
C ARG A 53 -29.34 -24.05 -3.67
N ALA A 54 -30.05 -24.72 -4.60
CA ALA A 54 -29.43 -25.63 -5.57
C ALA A 54 -29.96 -25.43 -7.01
N SER A 55 -29.12 -24.85 -7.87
CA SER A 55 -29.14 -24.99 -9.34
C SER A 55 -30.40 -24.59 -10.14
N LEU A 56 -30.44 -23.32 -10.59
CA LEU A 56 -31.03 -22.98 -11.91
C LEU A 56 -30.18 -23.51 -13.09
N ILE A 57 -28.94 -23.94 -12.80
CA ILE A 57 -27.96 -24.60 -13.69
C ILE A 57 -28.54 -25.86 -14.40
N ARG A 58 -29.64 -26.45 -13.93
CA ARG A 58 -30.22 -27.69 -14.47
C ARG A 58 -31.14 -27.57 -15.70
N ARG A 59 -31.25 -26.41 -16.36
CA ARG A 59 -32.11 -26.25 -17.57
C ARG A 59 -31.45 -25.83 -18.88
N ILE A 60 -30.13 -25.60 -18.94
CA ILE A 60 -29.46 -25.16 -20.19
C ILE A 60 -28.29 -26.07 -20.63
N SER A 61 -27.75 -26.94 -19.77
CA SER A 61 -26.65 -27.87 -20.12
C SER A 61 -27.04 -29.09 -20.99
N TRP A 62 -28.26 -29.14 -21.52
CA TRP A 62 -28.73 -30.22 -22.39
C TRP A 62 -29.20 -29.68 -23.75
N ARG A 63 -28.26 -29.53 -24.69
CA ARG A 63 -28.58 -29.71 -26.12
C ARG A 63 -27.99 -31.02 -26.61
N LYS A 64 -28.87 -31.79 -27.23
CA LYS A 64 -28.68 -33.17 -27.70
C LYS A 64 -27.35 -33.38 -28.43
N SER A 65 -26.73 -34.52 -28.14
CA SER A 65 -25.82 -35.20 -29.06
C SER A 65 -26.35 -35.15 -30.50
N ARG A 66 -25.56 -34.59 -31.42
CA ARG A 66 -25.73 -34.90 -32.85
C ARG A 66 -25.05 -36.23 -33.12
N SER A 67 -25.79 -37.17 -33.68
CA SER A 67 -25.27 -38.48 -34.08
C SER A 67 -24.19 -38.34 -35.17
N PRO A 68 -23.12 -39.15 -35.14
CA PRO A 68 -22.07 -39.11 -36.15
C PRO A 68 -22.48 -39.86 -37.42
N SER A 69 -23.28 -39.24 -38.29
CA SER A 69 -23.61 -39.79 -39.61
C SER A 69 -24.09 -38.74 -40.62
N ALA A 70 -23.17 -37.84 -41.04
CA ALA A 70 -23.27 -37.10 -42.31
C ALA A 70 -21.91 -36.42 -42.60
N HIS A 71 -21.14 -36.97 -43.55
CA HIS A 71 -20.12 -36.21 -44.28
C HIS A 71 -20.75 -35.61 -45.55
N SER A 72 -20.09 -34.60 -46.12
CA SER A 72 -20.60 -33.63 -47.12
C SER A 72 -21.70 -32.69 -46.56
N ASP A 73 -21.58 -31.37 -46.66
CA ASP A 73 -20.78 -30.56 -47.60
C ASP A 73 -19.72 -29.63 -46.98
N ARG A 74 -18.74 -29.28 -47.82
CA ARG A 74 -17.71 -28.26 -47.53
C ARG A 74 -18.28 -26.85 -47.74
N SER A 75 -18.36 -26.06 -46.67
CA SER A 75 -18.02 -24.63 -46.72
C SER A 75 -16.61 -24.46 -46.15
N GLY A 76 -15.76 -23.72 -46.87
CA GLY A 76 -14.31 -23.71 -46.62
C GLY A 76 -13.88 -22.93 -45.37
N GLY A 77 -12.87 -23.45 -44.67
CA GLY A 77 -12.25 -22.84 -43.49
C GLY A 77 -11.12 -23.69 -42.94
N GLN A 78 -9.99 -23.77 -43.65
CA GLN A 78 -8.73 -24.28 -43.11
C GLN A 78 -7.81 -23.09 -42.76
N PRO A 79 -6.86 -23.22 -41.82
CA PRO A 79 -6.86 -24.10 -40.64
C PRO A 79 -6.94 -23.26 -39.34
N GLN A 80 -7.40 -23.86 -38.24
CA GLN A 80 -7.04 -23.37 -36.90
C GLN A 80 -5.50 -23.43 -36.76
N ASP A 81 -4.89 -22.54 -35.98
CA ASP A 81 -3.43 -22.53 -35.78
C ASP A 81 -2.92 -23.95 -35.47
N PRO A 82 -2.09 -24.55 -36.33
CA PRO A 82 -1.67 -25.96 -36.20
C PRO A 82 -0.80 -26.21 -34.97
N ASN A 83 -0.37 -25.17 -34.25
CA ASN A 83 0.35 -25.27 -32.99
C ASN A 83 -0.59 -25.43 -31.78
N LEU A 84 -1.89 -25.19 -31.92
CA LEU A 84 -2.87 -25.37 -30.83
C LEU A 84 -3.14 -26.85 -30.56
N CYS A 85 -3.32 -27.20 -29.29
CA CYS A 85 -3.92 -28.49 -28.93
C CYS A 85 -5.43 -28.47 -29.24
N THR A 86 -6.05 -29.65 -29.37
CA THR A 86 -7.47 -29.81 -29.76
C THR A 86 -8.44 -28.97 -28.91
N ALA A 87 -8.20 -28.85 -27.60
CA ALA A 87 -9.02 -28.04 -26.71
C ALA A 87 -8.89 -26.53 -26.98
N CYS A 88 -7.66 -26.04 -27.17
CA CYS A 88 -7.41 -24.64 -27.52
C CYS A 88 -7.88 -24.30 -28.94
N ALA A 89 -7.77 -25.24 -29.88
CA ALA A 89 -8.23 -25.07 -31.26
C ALA A 89 -9.76 -24.95 -31.33
N GLY A 90 -10.49 -25.75 -30.54
CA GLY A 90 -11.94 -25.59 -30.36
C GLY A 90 -12.31 -24.23 -29.77
N TRP A 91 -11.64 -23.80 -28.69
CA TRP A 91 -11.91 -22.50 -28.08
C TRP A 91 -11.58 -21.31 -29.00
N ALA A 92 -10.51 -21.41 -29.80
CA ALA A 92 -10.15 -20.42 -30.81
C ALA A 92 -11.19 -20.32 -31.96
N ALA A 93 -11.96 -21.37 -32.21
CA ALA A 93 -13.05 -21.37 -33.20
C ALA A 93 -14.24 -20.51 -32.75
N ASP A 94 -14.55 -20.55 -31.45
CA ASP A 94 -15.74 -19.97 -30.85
C ASP A 94 -15.42 -18.64 -30.10
N ILE A 95 -14.22 -18.07 -30.28
CA ILE A 95 -13.69 -16.99 -29.44
C ILE A 95 -14.52 -15.69 -29.50
N ASP A 96 -14.94 -15.28 -30.70
CA ASP A 96 -15.76 -14.07 -30.88
C ASP A 96 -17.13 -14.25 -30.22
N SER A 97 -17.82 -15.36 -30.51
CA SER A 97 -19.10 -15.74 -29.90
C SER A 97 -19.03 -15.89 -28.38
N THR A 98 -17.89 -16.36 -27.86
CA THR A 98 -17.61 -16.47 -26.42
C THR A 98 -17.56 -15.09 -25.78
N PHE A 99 -16.79 -14.17 -26.36
CA PHE A 99 -16.69 -12.81 -25.83
C PHE A 99 -17.99 -12.00 -26.00
N ASP A 100 -18.70 -12.14 -27.12
CA ASP A 100 -20.04 -11.55 -27.30
C ASP A 100 -21.02 -12.03 -26.21
N THR A 101 -20.99 -13.33 -25.88
CA THR A 101 -21.81 -13.91 -24.82
C THR A 101 -21.42 -13.41 -23.43
N MET A 102 -20.12 -13.24 -23.17
CA MET A 102 -19.61 -12.69 -21.91
C MET A 102 -19.99 -11.21 -21.74
N ASP A 103 -19.84 -10.40 -22.78
CA ASP A 103 -20.17 -8.98 -22.74
C ASP A 103 -21.69 -8.77 -22.62
N ASP A 104 -22.54 -9.58 -23.29
CA ASP A 104 -24.00 -9.61 -23.07
C ASP A 104 -24.39 -10.06 -21.65
N PHE A 105 -23.71 -11.08 -21.10
CA PHE A 105 -23.92 -11.54 -19.72
C PHE A 105 -23.66 -10.42 -18.71
N PHE A 106 -22.50 -9.77 -18.79
CA PHE A 106 -22.17 -8.65 -17.90
C PHE A 106 -23.04 -7.42 -18.17
N MET A 107 -23.57 -7.22 -19.38
CA MET A 107 -24.52 -6.15 -19.68
C MET A 107 -25.89 -6.34 -19.05
N ARG A 108 -26.45 -7.56 -19.08
CA ARG A 108 -27.79 -7.81 -18.51
C ARG A 108 -27.80 -7.63 -16.99
N ALA A 109 -26.71 -7.97 -16.32
CA ALA A 109 -26.53 -7.74 -14.88
C ALA A 109 -26.58 -6.24 -14.47
N LEU A 110 -26.41 -5.30 -15.42
CA LEU A 110 -26.44 -3.85 -15.15
C LEU A 110 -27.84 -3.23 -15.15
N ASN A 111 -28.81 -3.88 -15.80
CA ASN A 111 -30.17 -3.35 -15.97
C ASN A 111 -31.22 -4.30 -15.34
N PRO A 112 -31.24 -4.47 -14.00
CA PRO A 112 -32.17 -5.36 -13.33
C PRO A 112 -33.60 -4.82 -13.39
N THR A 113 -34.38 -5.29 -14.37
CA THR A 113 -35.85 -5.17 -14.37
C THR A 113 -36.53 -6.32 -13.63
N SER A 114 -35.79 -7.35 -13.24
CA SER A 114 -36.19 -8.42 -12.32
C SER A 114 -35.23 -8.52 -11.13
N ALA A 115 -35.66 -9.20 -10.07
CA ALA A 115 -34.86 -9.45 -8.86
C ALA A 115 -33.77 -10.52 -9.03
N ASP A 116 -33.31 -10.78 -10.26
CA ASP A 116 -32.23 -11.74 -10.57
C ASP A 116 -30.86 -11.11 -10.27
N THR A 117 -30.61 -11.09 -8.98
CA THR A 117 -29.36 -11.04 -8.23
C THR A 117 -28.02 -10.81 -8.97
N PHE A 118 -27.28 -9.84 -8.42
CA PHE A 118 -25.82 -9.63 -8.50
C PHE A 118 -24.96 -10.83 -8.01
N GLU A 119 -25.52 -12.04 -7.89
CA GLU A 119 -24.94 -13.18 -7.15
C GLU A 119 -23.79 -13.89 -7.89
N ASN A 120 -23.66 -13.75 -9.22
CA ASN A 120 -22.59 -14.38 -10.01
C ASN A 120 -21.62 -13.35 -10.60
N LYS A 121 -20.51 -13.08 -9.91
CA LYS A 121 -19.42 -12.19 -10.37
C LYS A 121 -18.50 -12.82 -11.45
N GLU A 122 -18.77 -14.07 -11.83
CA GLU A 122 -17.89 -14.91 -12.65
C GLU A 122 -18.70 -15.56 -13.78
N HIS A 123 -18.12 -15.61 -14.98
CA HIS A 123 -18.62 -16.38 -16.12
C HIS A 123 -17.67 -17.55 -16.40
N SER A 124 -17.89 -18.71 -15.76
CA SER A 124 -17.07 -19.91 -15.94
C SER A 124 -17.15 -20.46 -17.37
N LEU A 125 -16.08 -20.33 -18.15
CA LEU A 125 -16.01 -20.79 -19.55
C LEU A 125 -15.75 -22.30 -19.66
N GLY A 126 -14.88 -22.85 -18.81
CA GLY A 126 -14.57 -24.28 -18.86
C GLY A 126 -13.54 -24.75 -17.84
N ARG A 127 -13.57 -26.05 -17.56
CA ARG A 127 -12.54 -26.76 -16.79
C ARG A 127 -11.34 -27.01 -17.70
N LEU A 128 -10.17 -26.52 -17.32
CA LEU A 128 -8.90 -26.77 -18.00
C LEU A 128 -8.35 -28.14 -17.58
N LYS A 129 -9.07 -29.21 -17.97
CA LYS A 129 -8.56 -30.58 -17.81
C LYS A 129 -7.21 -30.72 -18.49
N GLU A 130 -6.36 -31.55 -17.92
CA GLU A 130 -5.01 -31.83 -18.39
C GLU A 130 -4.03 -30.64 -18.40
N LEU A 131 -4.38 -29.44 -17.89
CA LEU A 131 -3.41 -28.32 -17.84
C LEU A 131 -2.25 -28.60 -16.87
N GLU A 132 -2.52 -29.37 -15.81
CA GLU A 132 -1.52 -29.87 -14.85
C GLU A 132 -0.78 -31.11 -15.39
N GLU A 133 -1.52 -32.08 -15.92
CA GLU A 133 -0.96 -33.34 -16.46
C GLU A 133 -0.09 -33.08 -17.72
N ASN A 134 -0.51 -32.17 -18.61
CA ASN A 134 0.22 -31.74 -19.80
C ASN A 134 1.12 -30.51 -19.55
N ARG A 135 1.74 -30.39 -18.36
CA ARG A 135 2.86 -29.43 -18.08
C ARG A 135 3.93 -29.41 -19.18
N PHE A 136 4.03 -30.46 -20.00
CA PHE A 136 5.06 -30.71 -21.00
C PHE A 136 4.64 -30.50 -22.47
N MET A 137 3.40 -30.13 -22.79
CA MET A 137 3.00 -29.74 -24.15
C MET A 137 3.47 -28.30 -24.49
N THR A 138 4.78 -28.09 -24.38
CA THR A 138 5.52 -26.82 -24.53
C THR A 138 5.49 -26.20 -25.93
N LYS A 139 4.59 -26.66 -26.81
CA LYS A 139 4.34 -26.12 -28.15
C LYS A 139 3.06 -25.29 -28.25
N CYS A 140 1.99 -25.61 -27.50
CA CYS A 140 0.72 -24.88 -27.60
C CYS A 140 0.86 -23.45 -27.04
N PRO A 141 0.75 -22.39 -27.87
CA PRO A 141 0.95 -21.02 -27.41
C PRO A 141 -0.16 -20.56 -26.45
N LEU A 142 -1.42 -20.97 -26.69
CA LEU A 142 -2.54 -20.57 -25.86
C LEU A 142 -2.51 -21.23 -24.46
N CYS A 143 -2.07 -22.49 -24.35
CA CYS A 143 -1.84 -23.12 -23.04
C CYS A 143 -0.76 -22.36 -22.24
N LYS A 144 0.32 -21.90 -22.88
CA LYS A 144 1.34 -21.06 -22.22
C LYS A 144 0.75 -19.73 -21.75
N LEU A 145 -0.12 -19.11 -22.55
CA LEU A 145 -0.78 -17.86 -22.18
C LEU A 145 -1.69 -18.04 -20.95
N PHE A 146 -2.52 -19.10 -20.92
CA PHE A 146 -3.35 -19.43 -19.76
C PHE A 146 -2.51 -19.75 -18.51
N LEU A 147 -1.42 -20.52 -18.66
CA LEU A 147 -0.48 -20.77 -17.57
C LEU A 147 0.24 -19.50 -17.09
N SER A 148 0.45 -18.49 -17.95
CA SER A 148 1.11 -17.24 -17.54
C SER A 148 0.29 -16.41 -16.54
N VAL A 149 -1.02 -16.65 -16.44
CA VAL A 149 -1.95 -15.95 -15.52
C VAL A 149 -2.60 -16.88 -14.49
N HIS A 150 -2.13 -18.13 -14.34
CA HIS A 150 -2.70 -19.06 -13.36
C HIS A 150 -2.41 -18.58 -11.93
N ILE A 151 -3.41 -18.65 -11.06
CA ILE A 151 -3.23 -18.40 -9.64
C ILE A 151 -2.68 -19.68 -8.98
N PRO A 152 -1.52 -19.63 -8.30
CA PRO A 152 -0.99 -20.80 -7.60
C PRO A 152 -1.90 -21.24 -6.45
N SER A 153 -2.08 -22.54 -6.29
CA SER A 153 -2.76 -23.17 -5.15
C SER A 153 -1.97 -24.36 -4.63
N GLU A 154 -2.01 -24.60 -3.32
CA GLU A 154 -1.24 -25.69 -2.66
C GLU A 154 -1.98 -27.05 -2.65
N GLY A 155 -3.24 -27.10 -3.08
CA GLY A 155 -4.05 -28.33 -3.13
C GLY A 155 -4.25 -28.87 -4.55
N GLU A 156 -4.50 -30.18 -4.65
CA GLU A 156 -4.93 -30.84 -5.89
C GLU A 156 -6.32 -30.31 -6.29
N GLY A 157 -6.35 -29.44 -7.31
CA GLY A 157 -7.51 -28.61 -7.63
C GLY A 157 -7.66 -28.37 -9.13
N ASP A 158 -8.86 -28.59 -9.64
CA ASP A 158 -9.14 -28.32 -11.05
C ASP A 158 -8.98 -26.82 -11.37
N LEU A 159 -8.16 -26.52 -12.37
CA LEU A 159 -8.06 -25.18 -12.94
C LEU A 159 -9.25 -24.90 -13.86
N TYR A 160 -9.80 -23.68 -13.77
CA TYR A 160 -10.89 -23.20 -14.61
C TYR A 160 -10.50 -21.90 -15.31
N LEU A 161 -10.85 -21.80 -16.59
CA LEU A 161 -10.84 -20.53 -17.31
C LEU A 161 -12.18 -19.84 -17.04
N SER A 162 -12.12 -18.65 -16.47
CA SER A 162 -13.31 -17.88 -16.09
C SER A 162 -13.21 -16.43 -16.57
N GLY A 163 -14.34 -15.93 -17.05
CA GLY A 163 -14.54 -14.54 -17.43
C GLY A 163 -14.97 -13.68 -16.24
N PHE A 164 -14.44 -12.47 -16.18
CA PHE A 164 -14.69 -11.50 -15.14
C PHE A 164 -14.93 -10.13 -15.75
N SER A 165 -15.90 -9.37 -15.24
CA SER A 165 -16.08 -7.96 -15.62
C SER A 165 -14.86 -7.16 -15.16
N SER A 166 -14.18 -6.44 -16.07
CA SER A 166 -13.02 -5.60 -15.69
C SER A 166 -13.36 -4.47 -14.72
N ARG A 167 -14.64 -4.24 -14.44
CA ARG A 167 -15.16 -3.30 -13.44
C ARG A 167 -15.42 -3.96 -12.09
N ASP A 168 -15.74 -5.24 -12.04
CA ASP A 168 -16.30 -5.89 -10.85
C ASP A 168 -15.24 -6.59 -9.98
N THR A 169 -14.07 -6.90 -10.55
CA THR A 169 -12.87 -7.41 -9.87
C THR A 169 -11.64 -7.09 -10.73
N ASN A 170 -10.59 -6.47 -10.19
CA ASN A 170 -9.21 -6.52 -10.73
C ASN A 170 -8.24 -5.93 -9.68
N TYR A 171 -6.92 -6.04 -9.87
CA TYR A 171 -5.96 -5.56 -8.85
C TYR A 171 -5.92 -4.03 -8.62
N LEU A 172 -6.51 -3.24 -9.51
CA LEU A 172 -6.67 -1.79 -9.40
C LEU A 172 -8.03 -1.37 -8.82
N ILE A 173 -9.06 -2.22 -8.79
CA ILE A 173 -10.42 -1.85 -8.36
C ILE A 173 -10.80 -2.52 -7.03
N ASP A 174 -11.17 -1.71 -6.05
CA ASP A 174 -11.98 -2.13 -4.91
C ASP A 174 -13.46 -2.18 -5.31
N ASN A 175 -13.99 -3.39 -5.47
CA ASN A 175 -15.37 -3.59 -5.88
C ASN A 175 -16.38 -3.25 -4.79
N GLN A 176 -15.99 -3.25 -3.51
CA GLN A 176 -16.88 -2.85 -2.42
C GLN A 176 -17.19 -1.35 -2.53
N SER A 177 -16.15 -0.50 -2.56
CA SER A 177 -16.31 0.94 -2.75
C SER A 177 -16.98 1.30 -4.09
N MET A 178 -16.83 0.49 -5.14
CA MET A 178 -17.49 0.75 -6.42
C MET A 178 -19.01 0.54 -6.38
N PHE A 179 -19.48 -0.48 -5.65
CA PHE A 179 -20.91 -0.82 -5.60
C PHE A 179 -21.69 -0.19 -4.44
N GLU A 180 -21.00 0.47 -3.49
CA GLU A 180 -21.62 1.30 -2.44
C GLU A 180 -22.78 2.18 -2.99
N GLN A 181 -23.88 2.23 -2.24
CA GLN A 181 -25.08 2.97 -2.63
C GLN A 181 -24.85 4.47 -2.41
N GLY A 182 -24.37 5.18 -3.44
CA GLY A 182 -24.24 6.65 -3.41
C GLY A 182 -23.01 7.21 -4.13
N HIS A 183 -22.05 6.39 -4.57
CA HIS A 183 -20.83 6.88 -5.21
C HIS A 183 -21.14 7.67 -6.51
N SER A 184 -20.65 8.92 -6.61
CA SER A 184 -20.92 9.85 -7.73
C SER A 184 -20.58 9.25 -9.11
N ALA A 185 -19.38 8.66 -9.22
CA ALA A 185 -18.92 8.00 -10.44
C ALA A 185 -19.72 6.74 -10.85
N LYS A 186 -20.54 6.13 -9.97
CA LYS A 186 -21.36 4.95 -10.30
C LYS A 186 -22.35 5.24 -11.44
N ASN A 187 -22.76 6.50 -11.61
CA ASN A 187 -23.57 6.94 -12.75
C ASN A 187 -22.72 7.29 -13.99
N LYS A 188 -21.50 7.81 -13.80
CA LYS A 188 -20.54 8.11 -14.90
C LYS A 188 -20.09 6.82 -15.61
N ILE A 189 -20.01 5.71 -14.89
CA ILE A 189 -19.50 4.39 -15.35
C ILE A 189 -20.68 3.42 -15.67
N LYS A 190 -21.83 3.94 -16.08
CA LYS A 190 -22.93 3.13 -16.63
C LYS A 190 -22.63 2.75 -18.08
N GLY A 191 -22.43 1.47 -18.37
CA GLY A 191 -22.15 0.93 -19.71
C GLY A 191 -21.35 -0.39 -19.65
N VAL A 192 -21.17 -1.06 -20.79
CA VAL A 192 -20.39 -2.32 -20.88
C VAL A 192 -19.00 -2.08 -20.32
N SER A 193 -18.57 -2.97 -19.43
CA SER A 193 -17.15 -3.18 -19.11
C SER A 193 -16.71 -4.43 -19.86
N PRO A 194 -15.65 -4.40 -20.68
CA PRO A 194 -15.16 -5.58 -21.36
C PRO A 194 -14.78 -6.64 -20.34
N ALA A 195 -15.12 -7.89 -20.63
CA ALA A 195 -14.64 -8.99 -19.83
C ALA A 195 -13.13 -9.23 -20.03
N TYR A 196 -12.44 -9.58 -18.94
CA TYR A 196 -11.10 -10.19 -18.95
C TYR A 196 -11.18 -11.65 -18.52
N LEU A 197 -10.12 -12.43 -18.75
CA LEU A 197 -10.04 -13.84 -18.36
C LEU A 197 -9.02 -14.04 -17.23
N GLY A 198 -9.38 -14.89 -16.29
CA GLY A 198 -8.51 -15.39 -15.24
C GLY A 198 -8.50 -16.92 -15.20
N VAL A 199 -7.38 -17.51 -14.78
CA VAL A 199 -7.26 -18.95 -14.55
C VAL A 199 -7.25 -19.19 -13.03
N VAL A 200 -8.40 -19.64 -12.52
CA VAL A 200 -8.67 -19.81 -11.08
C VAL A 200 -8.71 -21.30 -10.70
N PRO A 201 -8.19 -21.68 -9.52
CA PRO A 201 -8.43 -23.01 -8.97
C PRO A 201 -9.87 -23.12 -8.46
N LYS A 202 -10.48 -24.31 -8.59
CA LYS A 202 -11.83 -24.61 -8.08
C LYS A 202 -11.76 -25.70 -7.01
N LYS A 203 -12.52 -25.52 -5.94
CA LYS A 203 -12.35 -26.25 -4.68
C LYS A 203 -12.38 -27.78 -4.81
N SER A 204 -11.24 -28.42 -4.53
CA SER A 204 -11.12 -29.78 -3.97
C SER A 204 -9.99 -29.81 -2.93
N GLY A 205 -10.19 -30.56 -1.84
CA GLY A 205 -9.21 -30.67 -0.74
C GLY A 205 -9.22 -29.54 0.30
N ASP A 206 -8.50 -29.77 1.39
CA ASP A 206 -8.16 -28.76 2.40
C ASP A 206 -7.01 -27.88 1.88
N GLY A 207 -7.05 -26.57 2.19
CA GLY A 207 -6.10 -25.58 1.68
C GLY A 207 -6.46 -24.95 0.32
N ALA A 208 -7.45 -25.49 -0.39
CA ALA A 208 -7.97 -24.86 -1.61
C ALA A 208 -8.69 -23.53 -1.31
N LEU A 209 -8.46 -22.53 -2.17
CA LEU A 209 -9.10 -21.21 -2.09
C LEU A 209 -10.64 -21.33 -2.20
N SER A 210 -11.37 -20.42 -1.53
CA SER A 210 -12.83 -20.45 -1.48
C SER A 210 -13.47 -20.08 -2.83
N TRP A 211 -14.79 -20.23 -2.93
CA TRP A 211 -15.57 -19.78 -4.09
C TRP A 211 -15.65 -18.24 -4.22
N ASP A 212 -15.20 -17.50 -3.20
CA ASP A 212 -15.20 -16.03 -3.18
C ASP A 212 -13.90 -15.50 -3.79
N VAL A 213 -13.90 -15.34 -5.12
CA VAL A 213 -12.75 -14.81 -5.88
C VAL A 213 -12.33 -13.44 -5.34
N SER A 214 -11.12 -13.37 -4.78
CA SER A 214 -10.53 -12.10 -4.34
C SER A 214 -9.83 -11.39 -5.50
N ALA A 215 -10.06 -10.08 -5.62
CA ALA A 215 -9.37 -9.22 -6.57
C ALA A 215 -7.83 -9.20 -6.35
N ASP A 216 -7.35 -9.58 -5.16
CA ASP A 216 -5.93 -9.68 -4.86
C ASP A 216 -5.24 -10.93 -5.44
N TRP A 217 -5.99 -11.98 -5.82
CA TRP A 217 -5.41 -13.19 -6.44
C TRP A 217 -4.65 -12.86 -7.74
N PHE A 218 -5.23 -11.97 -8.55
CA PHE A 218 -4.66 -11.54 -9.82
C PHE A 218 -3.45 -10.60 -9.69
N ARG A 219 -3.05 -10.20 -8.46
CA ARG A 219 -1.88 -9.33 -8.28
C ARG A 219 -0.59 -10.02 -8.66
N GLY A 220 -0.42 -11.28 -8.25
CA GLY A 220 0.80 -12.05 -8.48
C GLY A 220 0.94 -12.54 -9.93
N SER A 221 -0.15 -13.05 -10.50
CA SER A 221 -0.17 -13.72 -11.80
C SER A 221 -0.61 -12.84 -12.97
N GLY A 222 -1.31 -11.73 -12.72
CA GLY A 222 -1.93 -10.93 -13.78
C GLY A 222 -3.26 -11.49 -14.28
N MET A 223 -3.72 -10.95 -15.40
CA MET A 223 -5.04 -11.15 -16.03
C MET A 223 -4.89 -11.15 -17.55
N LEU A 224 -5.78 -11.81 -18.29
CA LEU A 224 -5.77 -11.75 -19.76
C LEU A 224 -6.85 -10.80 -20.28
N TYR A 225 -6.42 -9.75 -20.97
CA TYR A 225 -7.31 -8.80 -21.62
C TYR A 225 -7.30 -8.97 -23.13
N ARG A 226 -8.42 -8.65 -23.77
CA ARG A 226 -8.43 -8.30 -25.20
C ARG A 226 -7.67 -6.99 -25.40
N THR A 227 -6.94 -6.87 -26.51
CA THR A 227 -6.52 -5.57 -27.04
C THR A 227 -7.74 -4.77 -27.48
N MET A 228 -7.61 -3.45 -27.57
CA MET A 228 -8.67 -2.61 -28.13
C MET A 228 -8.78 -2.90 -29.64
N PRO A 229 -9.97 -3.22 -30.19
CA PRO A 229 -10.12 -3.48 -31.62
C PRO A 229 -9.72 -2.25 -32.44
N GLU A 230 -8.85 -2.43 -33.43
CA GLU A 230 -8.61 -1.39 -34.42
C GLU A 230 -9.93 -1.07 -35.17
N PRO A 231 -10.17 0.19 -35.57
CA PRO A 231 -11.31 0.51 -36.43
C PRO A 231 -11.17 -0.29 -37.74
N PRO A 232 -12.23 -0.99 -38.19
CA PRO A 232 -12.11 -1.95 -39.29
C PRO A 232 -11.59 -1.27 -40.55
N ASN A 233 -10.47 -1.77 -41.05
CA ASN A 233 -9.78 -1.26 -42.22
C ASN A 233 -10.68 -1.46 -43.46
N GLU A 234 -11.26 -0.36 -43.99
CA GLU A 234 -12.37 -0.39 -44.98
C GLU A 234 -12.04 -1.13 -46.30
N LEU A 235 -10.77 -1.47 -46.52
CA LEU A 235 -10.28 -2.12 -47.73
C LEU A 235 -10.57 -3.63 -47.82
N LEU A 236 -10.98 -4.28 -46.73
CA LEU A 236 -11.21 -5.74 -46.71
C LEU A 236 -12.68 -6.17 -46.79
N SER A 237 -13.65 -5.28 -46.61
CA SER A 237 -15.09 -5.63 -46.64
C SER A 237 -15.70 -5.67 -48.06
N ALA A 238 -15.00 -5.15 -49.07
CA ALA A 238 -15.52 -5.00 -50.45
C ALA A 238 -15.64 -6.29 -51.28
N ARG A 239 -15.62 -7.49 -50.66
CA ARG A 239 -15.71 -8.79 -51.34
C ARG A 239 -16.58 -9.84 -50.62
N SER A 240 -17.76 -9.44 -50.14
CA SER A 240 -18.82 -10.39 -49.75
C SER A 240 -20.23 -9.76 -49.76
N GLU A 241 -20.74 -9.40 -50.94
CA GLU A 241 -22.19 -9.12 -51.07
C GLU A 241 -22.99 -10.42 -51.21
N GLY A 242 -23.89 -10.71 -50.26
CA GLY A 242 -24.66 -11.96 -50.31
C GLY A 242 -25.68 -12.21 -49.20
N LYS A 243 -26.82 -11.51 -49.25
CA LYS A 243 -28.13 -11.85 -48.61
C LYS A 243 -28.31 -11.63 -47.10
N HIS A 244 -29.04 -10.54 -46.80
CA HIS A 244 -30.10 -10.40 -45.78
C HIS A 244 -29.98 -11.14 -44.42
N SER A 245 -29.60 -10.37 -43.40
CA SER A 245 -30.32 -10.38 -42.11
C SER A 245 -30.61 -8.93 -41.69
N ARG A 246 -31.64 -8.72 -40.87
CA ARG A 246 -32.16 -7.38 -40.55
C ARG A 246 -31.15 -6.54 -39.77
N ALA A 247 -30.80 -5.38 -40.34
CA ALA A 247 -30.14 -4.32 -39.60
C ALA A 247 -31.02 -3.83 -38.44
N ASN A 248 -30.45 -3.75 -37.24
CA ASN A 248 -30.98 -2.97 -36.14
C ASN A 248 -29.79 -2.38 -35.35
N SER A 249 -29.63 -1.05 -35.44
CA SER A 249 -28.70 -0.21 -34.66
C SER A 249 -27.20 -0.61 -34.61
N MET A 250 -26.43 -0.17 -35.60
CA MET A 250 -24.95 -0.05 -35.50
C MET A 250 -24.47 1.35 -35.10
N THR A 251 -25.36 2.25 -34.65
CA THR A 251 -25.05 3.67 -34.41
C THR A 251 -24.81 4.06 -32.95
N ASP A 252 -24.88 3.12 -32.00
CA ASP A 252 -24.56 3.35 -30.57
C ASP A 252 -23.36 2.51 -30.05
N ASN A 253 -22.85 1.57 -30.86
CA ASN A 253 -21.92 0.52 -30.41
C ASN A 253 -20.50 0.98 -30.07
N ALA A 254 -20.10 2.21 -30.38
CA ALA A 254 -18.74 2.72 -30.09
C ALA A 254 -18.58 3.27 -28.65
N GLY A 255 -19.68 3.46 -27.92
CA GLY A 255 -19.66 4.14 -26.61
C GLY A 255 -19.02 3.34 -25.48
N TRP A 256 -19.02 2.00 -25.57
CA TRP A 256 -18.52 1.12 -24.51
C TRP A 256 -17.04 0.78 -24.65
N GLN A 257 -16.53 0.69 -25.88
CA GLN A 257 -15.10 0.50 -26.16
C GLN A 257 -14.27 1.61 -25.50
N LYS A 258 -14.80 2.83 -25.41
CA LYS A 258 -14.17 3.97 -24.74
C LYS A 258 -14.28 3.95 -23.20
N ARG A 259 -15.15 3.13 -22.61
CA ARG A 259 -15.40 3.04 -21.15
C ARG A 259 -14.69 1.87 -20.47
N GLY A 260 -14.20 0.91 -21.25
CA GLY A 260 -13.54 -0.30 -20.79
C GLY A 260 -12.07 -0.17 -20.47
N ILE A 261 -11.56 -1.05 -19.61
CA ILE A 261 -10.12 -1.29 -19.46
C ILE A 261 -9.70 -2.33 -20.50
N TRP A 262 -8.71 -2.01 -21.32
CA TRP A 262 -8.19 -2.90 -22.36
C TRP A 262 -6.74 -3.28 -22.10
N GLY A 263 -6.30 -4.40 -22.67
CA GLY A 263 -4.89 -4.77 -22.67
C GLY A 263 -4.11 -3.92 -23.66
N ARG A 264 -2.90 -3.50 -23.28
CA ARG A 264 -1.91 -2.95 -24.21
C ARG A 264 -0.92 -4.04 -24.59
N GLU A 265 -0.64 -4.12 -25.88
CA GLU A 265 0.45 -4.93 -26.41
C GLU A 265 1.79 -4.24 -26.15
N LEU A 266 2.71 -4.94 -25.49
CA LEU A 266 4.02 -4.42 -25.10
C LEU A 266 5.13 -5.08 -25.91
N GLU A 267 5.98 -4.25 -26.50
CA GLU A 267 7.13 -4.67 -27.29
C GLU A 267 8.44 -4.65 -26.50
N GLY A 268 9.49 -5.25 -27.07
CA GLY A 268 10.82 -5.30 -26.45
C GLY A 268 11.44 -3.92 -26.16
N VAL A 269 10.97 -2.88 -26.84
CA VAL A 269 11.32 -1.46 -26.64
C VAL A 269 10.09 -0.73 -26.04
N ILE A 270 10.32 0.32 -25.24
CA ILE A 270 9.24 1.15 -24.67
C ILE A 270 8.77 2.20 -25.66
N ASP A 271 7.44 2.35 -25.77
CA ASP A 271 6.81 3.50 -26.38
C ASP A 271 6.72 4.64 -25.34
N MET A 272 7.64 5.60 -25.44
CA MET A 272 7.70 6.75 -24.55
C MET A 272 6.54 7.76 -24.75
N SER A 273 5.76 7.65 -25.83
CA SER A 273 4.57 8.51 -26.03
C SER A 273 3.54 8.33 -24.91
N ILE A 274 3.44 7.12 -24.37
CA ILE A 274 2.61 6.76 -23.22
C ILE A 274 3.00 7.60 -21.99
N GLY A 275 4.31 7.74 -21.74
CA GLY A 275 4.83 8.56 -20.64
C GLY A 275 4.57 10.06 -20.84
N VAL A 276 4.62 10.53 -22.08
CA VAL A 276 4.27 11.91 -22.46
C VAL A 276 2.78 12.19 -22.20
N ASP A 277 1.89 11.27 -22.58
CA ASP A 277 0.45 11.45 -22.40
C ASP A 277 0.03 11.41 -20.91
N TRP A 278 0.62 10.52 -20.11
CA TRP A 278 0.43 10.53 -18.66
C TRP A 278 0.95 11.83 -18.01
N LEU A 279 2.11 12.33 -18.44
CA LEU A 279 2.65 13.61 -17.97
C LEU A 279 1.69 14.76 -18.31
N ARG A 280 1.23 14.85 -19.56
CA ARG A 280 0.29 15.88 -20.02
C ARG A 280 -1.03 15.84 -19.24
N PHE A 281 -1.63 14.65 -19.07
CA PHE A 281 -2.85 14.50 -18.28
C PHE A 281 -2.66 15.00 -16.84
N CYS A 282 -1.52 14.68 -16.22
CA CYS A 282 -1.21 15.11 -14.86
C CYS A 282 -0.85 16.61 -14.75
N GLU A 283 -0.20 17.21 -15.75
CA GLU A 283 0.03 18.67 -15.81
C GLU A 283 -1.28 19.45 -16.01
N PHE A 284 -2.23 18.90 -16.76
CA PHE A 284 -3.52 19.55 -17.02
C PHE A 284 -4.51 19.40 -15.87
N TYR A 285 -4.76 18.18 -15.39
CA TYR A 285 -5.84 17.89 -14.43
C TYR A 285 -5.44 17.90 -12.95
N HIS A 286 -4.14 17.83 -12.60
CA HIS A 286 -3.69 17.72 -11.19
C HIS A 286 -2.92 18.95 -10.70
N GLN A 287 -3.24 20.14 -11.20
CA GLN A 287 -2.48 21.36 -10.89
C GLN A 287 -2.44 21.70 -9.38
N GLY A 288 -3.48 21.36 -8.62
CA GLY A 288 -3.55 21.57 -7.17
C GLY A 288 -2.84 20.51 -6.32
N ARG A 289 -2.65 19.29 -6.86
CA ARG A 289 -1.98 18.17 -6.15
C ARG A 289 -0.53 17.97 -6.58
N CYS A 290 -0.30 17.97 -7.88
CA CYS A 290 0.98 17.71 -8.52
C CYS A 290 1.64 19.00 -9.05
N GLY A 291 1.11 20.17 -8.68
CA GLY A 291 1.72 21.47 -8.98
C GLY A 291 3.11 21.61 -8.34
N ARG A 292 4.01 22.31 -9.02
CA ARG A 292 5.36 22.55 -8.49
C ARG A 292 5.29 23.65 -7.42
N LYS A 293 5.83 23.40 -6.22
CA LYS A 293 5.98 24.44 -5.21
C LYS A 293 6.95 25.53 -5.71
N PRO A 294 6.69 26.82 -5.45
CA PRO A 294 7.65 27.88 -5.74
C PRO A 294 8.97 27.64 -5.00
N VAL A 295 10.09 27.75 -5.72
CA VAL A 295 11.42 27.75 -5.11
C VAL A 295 11.59 29.03 -4.31
N THR A 296 11.77 28.92 -3.00
CA THR A 296 11.95 30.08 -2.09
C THR A 296 13.41 30.55 -1.99
N ARG A 297 14.36 29.67 -2.29
CA ARG A 297 15.80 29.94 -2.22
C ARG A 297 16.56 29.14 -3.28
N GLU A 298 17.41 29.82 -4.04
CA GLU A 298 18.33 29.17 -4.98
C GLU A 298 19.28 28.17 -4.31
N MET A 299 19.87 27.29 -5.12
CA MET A 299 20.78 26.23 -4.65
C MET A 299 22.21 26.47 -5.19
N PRO A 300 23.17 26.86 -4.33
CA PRO A 300 24.56 27.02 -4.73
C PRO A 300 25.16 25.74 -5.32
N GLY A 301 25.99 25.90 -6.35
CA GLY A 301 26.63 24.80 -7.08
C GLY A 301 25.66 23.85 -7.80
N PHE A 302 24.39 24.21 -8.00
CA PHE A 302 23.43 23.32 -8.66
C PHE A 302 23.80 23.09 -10.13
N LYS A 303 23.80 21.80 -10.51
CA LYS A 303 24.19 21.31 -11.84
C LYS A 303 23.10 20.41 -12.39
N LEU A 304 22.96 20.38 -13.71
CA LEU A 304 22.07 19.51 -14.47
C LEU A 304 22.81 18.93 -15.67
N VAL A 305 22.42 17.74 -16.12
CA VAL A 305 22.82 17.21 -17.44
C VAL A 305 21.96 17.87 -18.51
N ASP A 306 22.59 18.54 -19.48
CA ASP A 306 21.94 19.06 -20.68
C ASP A 306 21.85 17.97 -21.75
N CYS A 307 20.70 17.30 -21.81
CA CYS A 307 20.42 16.17 -22.70
C CYS A 307 20.27 16.60 -24.18
N ALA A 308 20.15 17.90 -24.46
CA ALA A 308 20.09 18.43 -25.82
C ALA A 308 21.47 18.45 -26.52
N LYS A 309 22.57 18.40 -25.74
CA LYS A 309 23.93 18.33 -26.29
C LYS A 309 24.28 16.91 -26.74
N ASN A 310 25.22 16.79 -27.67
CA ASN A 310 25.76 15.52 -28.14
C ASN A 310 27.30 15.55 -28.13
N PRO A 311 27.99 14.82 -27.22
CA PRO A 311 27.41 14.06 -26.11
C PRO A 311 26.73 14.99 -25.07
N PRO A 312 25.87 14.45 -24.19
CA PRO A 312 25.31 15.18 -23.05
C PRO A 312 26.42 15.74 -22.15
N GLN A 313 26.16 16.87 -21.50
CA GLN A 313 27.16 17.51 -20.62
C GLN A 313 26.52 18.00 -19.33
N VAL A 314 27.24 17.87 -18.22
CA VAL A 314 26.89 18.54 -16.97
C VAL A 314 27.13 20.04 -17.12
N VAL A 315 26.14 20.85 -16.76
CA VAL A 315 26.17 22.32 -16.81
C VAL A 315 25.66 22.91 -15.49
N THR A 316 26.18 24.06 -15.09
CA THR A 316 25.60 24.84 -13.99
C THR A 316 24.22 25.36 -14.38
N ALA A 317 23.24 25.27 -13.48
CA ALA A 317 21.86 25.64 -13.73
C ALA A 317 21.20 26.23 -12.47
N SER A 318 20.09 26.95 -12.64
CA SER A 318 19.21 27.31 -11.51
C SER A 318 18.38 26.09 -11.09
N ILE A 319 18.06 25.97 -9.80
CA ILE A 319 17.11 24.94 -9.35
C ILE A 319 15.68 25.21 -9.87
N THR A 320 15.37 26.42 -10.34
CA THR A 320 14.07 26.77 -10.95
C THR A 320 13.86 26.17 -12.34
N GLU A 321 14.89 25.62 -12.98
CA GLU A 321 14.82 25.04 -14.32
C GLU A 321 13.81 23.89 -14.47
N ARG A 322 13.45 23.59 -15.73
CA ARG A 322 12.58 22.46 -16.08
C ARG A 322 13.42 21.19 -16.31
N TYR A 323 13.54 20.35 -15.28
CA TYR A 323 14.30 19.09 -15.31
C TYR A 323 13.50 17.86 -14.84
N ALA A 324 13.92 16.67 -15.27
CA ALA A 324 13.59 15.39 -14.64
C ALA A 324 14.71 15.02 -13.64
N ALA A 325 14.42 14.19 -12.63
CA ALA A 325 15.43 13.67 -11.70
C ALA A 325 15.55 12.16 -11.82
N LEU A 326 16.77 11.61 -11.85
CA LEU A 326 17.01 10.17 -11.85
C LEU A 326 17.17 9.64 -10.43
N SER A 327 16.49 8.54 -10.12
CA SER A 327 16.63 7.78 -8.87
C SER A 327 16.89 6.31 -9.21
N TYR A 328 18.01 5.76 -8.74
CA TYR A 328 18.52 4.46 -9.17
C TYR A 328 19.42 3.81 -8.11
N VAL A 329 19.76 2.53 -8.31
CA VAL A 329 20.71 1.81 -7.45
C VAL A 329 22.11 1.94 -8.04
N TRP A 330 23.07 2.45 -7.26
CA TRP A 330 24.46 2.61 -7.75
C TRP A 330 25.21 1.27 -7.90
N GLY A 331 24.94 0.30 -7.02
CA GLY A 331 25.70 -0.95 -6.92
C GLY A 331 27.07 -0.79 -6.23
N ASN A 332 27.79 -1.91 -6.08
CA ASN A 332 29.13 -1.97 -5.47
C ASN A 332 30.28 -1.83 -6.49
N LYS A 333 29.96 -1.83 -7.78
CA LYS A 333 30.89 -1.62 -8.89
C LYS A 333 30.19 -0.70 -9.88
N THR A 334 30.90 0.32 -10.34
CA THR A 334 30.55 1.06 -11.56
C THR A 334 31.84 1.14 -12.35
N THR A 335 31.88 0.49 -13.51
CA THR A 335 33.12 0.42 -14.31
C THR A 335 33.30 1.61 -15.24
N GLU A 336 32.21 2.33 -15.52
CA GLU A 336 32.16 3.46 -16.44
C GLU A 336 31.93 4.80 -15.69
N THR A 337 32.41 5.90 -16.27
CA THR A 337 32.17 7.26 -15.78
C THR A 337 30.70 7.70 -15.92
N TRP A 338 29.98 7.13 -16.89
CA TRP A 338 28.53 7.33 -17.11
C TRP A 338 27.86 5.96 -17.22
N PRO A 339 27.29 5.43 -16.11
CA PRO A 339 26.62 4.12 -16.11
C PRO A 339 25.46 4.04 -17.10
N LYS A 340 25.12 2.82 -17.54
CA LYS A 340 24.06 2.61 -18.56
C LYS A 340 22.72 3.22 -18.18
N VAL A 341 22.31 3.09 -16.91
CA VAL A 341 21.05 3.68 -16.43
C VAL A 341 21.00 5.21 -16.59
N VAL A 342 22.16 5.89 -16.58
CA VAL A 342 22.25 7.33 -16.82
C VAL A 342 22.07 7.65 -18.30
N TRP A 343 22.69 6.87 -19.20
CA TRP A 343 22.48 7.00 -20.65
C TRP A 343 21.03 6.73 -21.06
N ASP A 344 20.44 5.66 -20.54
CA ASP A 344 19.05 5.31 -20.81
C ASP A 344 18.09 6.38 -20.23
N ALA A 345 18.39 6.92 -19.05
CA ALA A 345 17.62 8.04 -18.49
C ALA A 345 17.76 9.33 -19.31
N VAL A 346 18.92 9.61 -19.92
CA VAL A 346 19.08 10.72 -20.87
C VAL A 346 18.20 10.51 -22.11
N ILE A 347 18.14 9.31 -22.66
CA ILE A 347 17.26 8.96 -23.79
C ILE A 347 15.80 9.20 -23.39
N ALA A 348 15.33 8.56 -22.31
CA ALA A 348 13.96 8.73 -21.81
C ALA A 348 13.61 10.19 -21.50
N THR A 349 14.55 10.98 -20.96
CA THR A 349 14.35 12.42 -20.70
C THR A 349 14.10 13.20 -21.99
N LYS A 350 14.85 12.92 -23.06
CA LYS A 350 14.66 13.56 -24.38
C LYS A 350 13.34 13.16 -25.02
N ASP A 351 12.98 11.88 -24.94
CA ASP A 351 11.74 11.35 -25.52
C ASP A 351 10.50 11.87 -24.78
N LEU A 352 10.63 12.20 -23.49
CA LEU A 352 9.62 12.94 -22.72
C LEU A 352 9.53 14.44 -23.07
N GLY A 353 10.37 14.94 -23.97
CA GLY A 353 10.45 16.36 -24.33
C GLY A 353 11.08 17.25 -23.26
N ILE A 354 11.85 16.68 -22.32
CA ILE A 354 12.52 17.41 -21.24
C ILE A 354 13.99 17.63 -21.64
N ARG A 355 14.52 18.84 -21.40
CA ARG A 355 15.91 19.18 -21.76
C ARG A 355 16.93 18.70 -20.73
N TYR A 356 16.61 18.83 -19.45
CA TYR A 356 17.57 18.67 -18.37
C TYR A 356 17.27 17.44 -17.51
N LEU A 357 18.31 16.73 -17.11
CA LEU A 357 18.25 15.62 -16.16
C LEU A 357 19.15 15.91 -14.96
N TRP A 358 18.61 15.81 -13.74
CA TRP A 358 19.42 15.77 -12.53
C TRP A 358 19.83 14.33 -12.22
N VAL A 359 21.12 14.10 -11.97
CA VAL A 359 21.70 12.80 -11.64
C VAL A 359 22.62 13.00 -10.44
N ASP A 360 22.29 12.37 -9.32
CA ASP A 360 22.95 12.56 -8.02
C ASP A 360 24.49 12.59 -8.10
N ARG A 361 25.10 11.55 -8.68
CA ARG A 361 26.55 11.41 -8.81
C ARG A 361 27.15 12.51 -9.69
N LEU A 362 26.66 12.65 -10.92
CA LEU A 362 27.22 13.59 -11.90
C LEU A 362 27.03 15.06 -11.51
N CYS A 363 25.91 15.38 -10.86
CA CYS A 363 25.58 16.74 -10.46
C CYS A 363 26.25 17.16 -9.14
N MET A 364 26.65 16.22 -8.27
CA MET A 364 27.27 16.52 -6.96
C MET A 364 28.77 16.21 -6.84
N ASP A 365 29.37 15.37 -7.69
CA ASP A 365 30.77 14.94 -7.48
C ASP A 365 31.80 16.06 -7.69
N GLU A 366 31.52 17.03 -8.54
CA GLU A 366 32.35 18.21 -8.79
C GLU A 366 31.87 19.47 -8.03
N VAL A 367 31.10 19.32 -6.96
CA VAL A 367 30.56 20.44 -6.15
C VAL A 367 31.43 20.63 -4.91
N GLN A 368 31.65 21.89 -4.49
CA GLN A 368 32.46 22.18 -3.30
C GLN A 368 31.85 21.49 -2.06
N PRO A 369 32.65 20.91 -1.14
CA PRO A 369 32.11 20.08 -0.06
C PRO A 369 31.02 20.74 0.80
N ALA A 370 31.14 22.04 1.06
CA ALA A 370 30.14 22.83 1.79
C ALA A 370 28.83 23.05 1.01
N GLU A 371 28.91 23.18 -0.32
CA GLU A 371 27.74 23.26 -1.20
C GLU A 371 27.09 21.88 -1.36
N ARG A 372 27.89 20.82 -1.55
CA ARG A 372 27.41 19.42 -1.62
C ARG A 372 26.62 19.06 -0.37
N MET A 373 27.10 19.46 0.81
CA MET A 373 26.36 19.26 2.07
C MET A 373 25.03 20.03 2.08
N GLN A 374 24.96 21.24 1.52
CA GLN A 374 23.69 21.98 1.36
C GLN A 374 22.74 21.32 0.37
N GLN A 375 23.23 20.70 -0.70
CA GLN A 375 22.41 19.96 -1.66
C GLN A 375 21.86 18.67 -1.05
N ILE A 376 22.70 17.88 -0.37
CA ILE A 376 22.29 16.69 0.39
C ILE A 376 21.22 17.07 1.43
N ALA A 377 21.45 18.14 2.18
CA ALA A 377 20.50 18.67 3.15
C ALA A 377 19.22 19.24 2.52
N ARG A 378 19.09 19.31 1.19
CA ARG A 378 17.94 19.85 0.43
C ARG A 378 17.50 18.93 -0.73
N MET A 379 17.71 17.62 -0.59
CA MET A 379 17.29 16.61 -1.59
C MET A 379 15.77 16.61 -1.85
N ASP A 380 14.97 17.06 -0.88
CA ASP A 380 13.54 17.35 -1.04
C ASP A 380 13.27 18.43 -2.09
N ASP A 381 13.95 19.57 -2.04
CA ASP A 381 13.77 20.65 -3.02
C ASP A 381 14.10 20.19 -4.45
N ILE A 382 14.99 19.21 -4.61
CA ILE A 382 15.38 18.63 -5.90
C ILE A 382 14.28 17.70 -6.43
N PHE A 383 13.88 16.70 -5.65
CA PHE A 383 12.87 15.73 -6.10
C PHE A 383 11.45 16.29 -6.13
N GLU A 384 11.08 17.18 -5.20
CA GLU A 384 9.83 17.93 -5.26
C GLU A 384 9.87 19.04 -6.33
N GLY A 385 11.06 19.56 -6.67
CA GLY A 385 11.26 20.56 -7.72
C GLY A 385 11.16 20.00 -9.14
N ALA A 386 11.61 18.77 -9.38
CA ALA A 386 11.60 18.11 -10.69
C ALA A 386 10.20 18.02 -11.33
N ILE A 387 10.13 17.98 -12.66
CA ILE A 387 8.88 17.73 -13.39
C ILE A 387 8.32 16.35 -13.00
N LEU A 388 9.20 15.35 -13.03
CA LEU A 388 8.99 13.98 -12.62
C LEU A 388 10.33 13.34 -12.20
N ALA A 389 10.26 12.30 -11.37
CA ALA A 389 11.37 11.39 -11.13
C ALA A 389 11.29 10.19 -12.09
N ILE A 390 12.40 9.92 -12.79
CA ILE A 390 12.64 8.66 -13.49
C ILE A 390 13.21 7.69 -12.46
N ILE A 391 12.52 6.57 -12.23
CA ILE A 391 12.91 5.59 -11.19
C ILE A 391 13.28 4.27 -11.86
N ALA A 392 14.51 3.81 -11.63
CA ALA A 392 14.96 2.48 -11.98
C ALA A 392 14.60 1.49 -10.86
N ALA A 393 13.41 0.89 -10.92
CA ALA A 393 12.95 -0.15 -10.00
C ALA A 393 13.23 -1.57 -10.55
N CYS A 394 14.42 -1.74 -11.11
CA CYS A 394 14.91 -2.93 -11.80
C CYS A 394 16.43 -3.04 -11.60
N GLY A 395 16.96 -4.26 -11.71
CA GLY A 395 18.39 -4.53 -11.50
C GLY A 395 18.88 -4.35 -10.05
N GLU A 396 20.20 -4.53 -9.88
CA GLU A 396 20.89 -4.42 -8.59
C GLU A 396 21.96 -3.31 -8.58
N ASP A 397 22.29 -2.74 -9.75
CA ASP A 397 23.32 -1.73 -9.95
C ASP A 397 23.03 -0.80 -11.15
N ALA A 398 23.91 0.18 -11.35
CA ALA A 398 23.75 1.23 -12.35
C ALA A 398 24.11 0.79 -13.79
N ASP A 399 24.82 -0.34 -13.94
CA ASP A 399 25.24 -0.89 -15.22
C ASP A 399 24.16 -1.84 -15.81
N TYR A 400 23.06 -2.04 -15.07
CA TYR A 400 21.86 -2.74 -15.53
C TYR A 400 21.14 -2.02 -16.68
N GLY A 401 20.98 -0.69 -16.62
CA GLY A 401 20.21 0.10 -17.58
C GLY A 401 18.70 0.15 -17.29
N LEU A 402 17.93 0.85 -18.13
CA LEU A 402 16.45 0.86 -18.07
C LEU A 402 15.88 -0.14 -19.10
N PRO A 403 15.16 -1.20 -18.66
CA PRO A 403 14.53 -2.16 -19.56
C PRO A 403 13.58 -1.51 -20.57
N GLY A 404 13.78 -1.80 -21.85
CA GLY A 404 13.04 -1.22 -22.96
C GLY A 404 13.60 0.10 -23.49
N VAL A 405 14.70 0.61 -22.93
CA VAL A 405 15.38 1.84 -23.38
C VAL A 405 16.82 1.52 -23.79
N GLY A 406 17.34 2.28 -24.74
CA GLY A 406 18.72 2.17 -25.20
C GLY A 406 19.06 0.79 -25.75
N SER A 407 19.89 0.04 -25.02
CA SER A 407 20.39 -1.28 -25.46
C SER A 407 19.71 -2.49 -24.79
N ARG A 408 18.92 -2.28 -23.73
CA ARG A 408 18.31 -3.38 -22.97
C ARG A 408 16.87 -3.60 -23.41
N THR A 409 16.57 -4.74 -24.01
CA THR A 409 15.17 -5.11 -24.33
C THR A 409 14.44 -5.69 -23.11
N ARG A 410 13.11 -5.59 -23.13
CA ARG A 410 12.22 -6.22 -22.15
C ARG A 410 11.99 -7.71 -22.45
N PRO A 411 11.66 -8.55 -21.45
CA PRO A 411 11.07 -9.86 -21.68
C PRO A 411 9.77 -9.74 -22.49
N ALA A 412 9.52 -10.68 -23.41
CA ALA A 412 8.31 -10.67 -24.22
C ALA A 412 7.05 -10.84 -23.35
N GLN A 413 6.07 -9.96 -23.55
CA GLN A 413 4.74 -10.09 -22.94
C GLN A 413 4.06 -11.37 -23.45
N PRO A 414 3.49 -12.22 -22.58
CA PRO A 414 2.63 -13.32 -23.01
C PRO A 414 1.42 -12.77 -23.78
N LYS A 415 1.32 -13.11 -25.07
CA LYS A 415 0.22 -12.73 -25.96
C LYS A 415 -0.14 -13.86 -26.94
N TYR A 416 -1.36 -13.83 -27.48
CA TYR A 416 -1.82 -14.71 -28.55
C TYR A 416 -2.86 -14.00 -29.42
N GLU A 417 -2.63 -14.00 -30.73
CA GLU A 417 -3.48 -13.41 -31.77
C GLU A 417 -4.33 -14.52 -32.42
N PHE A 418 -5.64 -14.30 -32.56
CA PHE A 418 -6.55 -15.32 -33.08
C PHE A 418 -6.63 -15.29 -34.61
N VAL A 419 -6.16 -16.35 -35.25
CA VAL A 419 -6.23 -16.50 -36.72
C VAL A 419 -7.68 -16.37 -37.20
N ASN A 420 -7.94 -15.41 -38.10
CA ASN A 420 -9.25 -15.02 -38.64
C ASN A 420 -10.21 -14.31 -37.66
N SER A 421 -9.73 -13.80 -36.52
CA SER A 421 -10.48 -12.90 -35.63
C SER A 421 -9.68 -11.61 -35.41
N ASN A 422 -10.36 -10.52 -35.05
CA ASN A 422 -9.73 -9.25 -34.67
C ASN A 422 -9.37 -9.21 -33.17
N ILE A 423 -9.35 -10.36 -32.49
CA ILE A 423 -9.02 -10.49 -31.08
C ILE A 423 -7.55 -10.87 -30.92
N THR A 424 -6.82 -10.05 -30.16
CA THR A 424 -5.53 -10.44 -29.54
C THR A 424 -5.73 -10.46 -28.03
N LEU A 425 -5.28 -11.54 -27.38
CA LEU A 425 -5.23 -11.64 -25.93
C LEU A 425 -3.81 -11.34 -25.44
N VAL A 426 -3.69 -10.44 -24.46
CA VAL A 426 -2.43 -10.05 -23.84
C VAL A 426 -2.52 -10.21 -22.32
N SER A 427 -1.42 -10.64 -21.70
CA SER A 427 -1.29 -10.63 -20.24
C SER A 427 -1.08 -9.20 -19.73
N SER A 428 -1.84 -8.82 -18.70
CA SER A 428 -1.64 -7.58 -17.93
C SER A 428 -0.30 -7.55 -17.21
N LEU A 429 0.44 -8.67 -17.19
CA LEU A 429 1.59 -8.93 -16.33
C LEU A 429 1.22 -8.85 -14.84
N GLN A 430 2.22 -9.07 -13.98
CA GLN A 430 2.11 -8.88 -12.54
C GLN A 430 1.78 -7.41 -12.21
N ASP A 431 1.06 -7.17 -11.12
CA ASP A 431 0.87 -5.83 -10.55
C ASP A 431 2.24 -5.15 -10.35
N PRO A 432 2.60 -4.08 -11.10
CA PRO A 432 3.94 -3.51 -11.06
C PRO A 432 4.32 -2.98 -9.67
N ARG A 433 3.33 -2.68 -8.80
CA ARG A 433 3.58 -2.29 -7.41
C ARG A 433 4.25 -3.41 -6.60
N LEU A 434 4.06 -4.69 -6.97
CA LEU A 434 4.79 -5.82 -6.38
C LEU A 434 6.25 -5.85 -6.84
N ALA A 435 6.50 -5.74 -8.14
CA ALA A 435 7.86 -5.67 -8.69
C ALA A 435 8.66 -4.51 -8.09
N ILE A 436 8.04 -3.32 -8.00
CA ILE A 436 8.64 -2.14 -7.36
C ILE A 436 8.94 -2.43 -5.88
N LYS A 437 7.97 -2.93 -5.10
CA LYS A 437 8.16 -3.23 -3.67
C LYS A 437 9.26 -4.27 -3.41
N ASN A 438 9.44 -5.22 -4.32
CA ASN A 438 10.45 -6.27 -4.23
C ASN A 438 11.84 -5.79 -4.71
N SER A 439 11.92 -4.73 -5.52
CA SER A 439 13.18 -4.22 -6.08
C SER A 439 14.19 -3.76 -5.01
N THR A 440 15.48 -3.94 -5.31
CA THR A 440 16.60 -3.39 -4.54
C THR A 440 16.49 -1.87 -4.36
N TRP A 441 15.91 -1.17 -5.36
CA TRP A 441 15.63 0.25 -5.28
C TRP A 441 14.68 0.59 -4.12
N TYR A 442 13.55 -0.11 -3.96
CA TYR A 442 12.57 0.18 -2.90
C TYR A 442 13.09 -0.18 -1.50
N GLN A 443 14.08 -1.07 -1.40
CA GLN A 443 14.68 -1.45 -0.11
C GLN A 443 15.67 -0.42 0.44
N ARG A 444 16.12 0.57 -0.36
CA ARG A 444 17.13 1.58 0.06
C ARG A 444 16.52 2.77 0.82
N GLY A 445 17.22 3.25 1.85
CA GLY A 445 16.76 4.38 2.66
C GLY A 445 16.68 5.71 1.90
N TRP A 446 17.70 6.05 1.10
CA TRP A 446 17.71 7.29 0.29
C TRP A 446 16.52 7.38 -0.68
N THR A 447 16.19 6.27 -1.34
CA THR A 447 15.08 6.20 -2.31
C THR A 447 13.70 6.41 -1.67
N TYR A 448 13.61 6.41 -0.32
CA TYR A 448 12.38 6.70 0.40
C TYR A 448 11.92 8.14 0.16
N GLN A 449 12.82 9.11 0.37
CA GLN A 449 12.51 10.51 0.13
C GLN A 449 12.44 10.81 -1.38
N GLU A 450 13.32 10.22 -2.18
CA GLU A 450 13.32 10.41 -3.65
C GLU A 450 11.99 9.98 -4.27
N GLY A 451 11.43 8.83 -3.86
CA GLY A 451 10.15 8.34 -4.34
C GLY A 451 8.93 9.06 -3.76
N LEU A 452 8.93 9.41 -2.45
CA LEU A 452 7.77 10.05 -1.81
C LEU A 452 7.66 11.55 -2.10
N LEU A 453 8.77 12.25 -2.30
CA LEU A 453 8.79 13.69 -2.54
C LEU A 453 8.63 14.04 -4.02
N ALA A 454 8.93 13.09 -4.93
CA ALA A 454 8.61 13.22 -6.34
C ALA A 454 7.09 13.25 -6.58
N ARG A 455 6.56 14.43 -6.94
CA ARG A 455 5.13 14.63 -7.26
C ARG A 455 4.64 13.71 -8.37
N ARG A 456 5.49 13.43 -9.37
CA ARG A 456 5.27 12.51 -10.49
C ARG A 456 6.43 11.52 -10.56
N ARG A 457 6.12 10.24 -10.76
CA ARG A 457 7.08 9.13 -10.84
C ARG A 457 6.82 8.37 -12.13
N LEU A 458 7.85 8.23 -12.96
CA LEU A 458 7.87 7.32 -14.11
C LEU A 458 8.81 6.17 -13.77
N ILE A 459 8.23 5.02 -13.46
CA ILE A 459 8.93 3.89 -12.83
C ILE A 459 9.15 2.78 -13.85
N PHE A 460 10.40 2.39 -14.05
CA PHE A 460 10.81 1.32 -14.95
C PHE A 460 11.03 0.04 -14.15
N THR A 461 10.22 -0.98 -14.43
CA THR A 461 10.43 -2.37 -13.97
C THR A 461 10.98 -3.21 -15.11
N ASP A 462 11.40 -4.44 -14.84
CA ASP A 462 11.86 -5.36 -15.89
C ASP A 462 10.81 -5.70 -16.96
N GLN A 463 9.52 -5.60 -16.63
CA GLN A 463 8.44 -6.00 -17.54
C GLN A 463 7.73 -4.80 -18.19
N GLN A 464 7.53 -3.71 -17.44
CA GLN A 464 6.73 -2.56 -17.89
C GLN A 464 7.10 -1.25 -17.19
N MET A 465 6.72 -0.15 -17.82
CA MET A 465 6.67 1.18 -17.24
C MET A 465 5.42 1.34 -16.36
N TYR A 466 5.52 2.13 -15.30
CA TYR A 466 4.42 2.43 -14.38
C TYR A 466 4.45 3.90 -13.97
N TRP A 467 3.33 4.59 -14.14
CA TRP A 467 3.14 5.96 -13.68
C TRP A 467 2.54 5.98 -12.28
N GLU A 468 3.07 6.84 -11.41
CA GLU A 468 2.41 7.24 -10.17
C GLU A 468 2.58 8.74 -9.87
N CYS A 469 1.47 9.43 -9.61
CA CYS A 469 1.46 10.78 -9.05
C CYS A 469 0.46 10.87 -7.87
N GLU A 470 0.38 12.03 -7.22
CA GLU A 470 -0.55 12.27 -6.08
C GLU A 470 -2.05 12.21 -6.46
N GLY A 471 -2.38 11.97 -7.74
CA GLY A 471 -3.74 11.94 -8.27
C GLY A 471 -4.05 10.79 -9.25
N MET A 472 -3.07 10.00 -9.71
CA MET A 472 -3.34 8.82 -10.55
C MET A 472 -2.19 7.82 -10.56
N CYS A 473 -2.53 6.57 -10.88
CA CYS A 473 -1.56 5.52 -11.19
C CYS A 473 -1.95 4.76 -12.45
N CYS A 474 -0.98 4.44 -13.31
CA CYS A 474 -1.22 3.79 -14.61
C CYS A 474 -0.12 2.76 -14.91
N PRO A 475 -0.43 1.46 -15.04
CA PRO A 475 0.46 0.47 -15.63
C PRO A 475 0.45 0.60 -17.17
N GLU A 476 1.60 0.41 -17.81
CA GLU A 476 1.72 0.46 -19.28
C GLU A 476 0.90 -0.66 -19.96
N SER A 477 0.84 -1.84 -19.34
CA SER A 477 0.14 -3.03 -19.86
C SER A 477 -1.38 -2.88 -19.98
N LEU A 478 -1.97 -1.79 -19.45
CA LEU A 478 -3.40 -1.50 -19.55
C LEU A 478 -3.66 -0.14 -20.19
N ILE A 479 -4.71 -0.09 -20.99
CA ILE A 479 -5.32 1.15 -21.48
C ILE A 479 -6.44 1.50 -20.51
N LEU A 480 -6.20 2.50 -19.65
CA LEU A 480 -7.18 3.03 -18.70
C LEU A 480 -7.87 4.26 -19.30
N PRO A 481 -9.21 4.29 -19.45
CA PRO A 481 -9.90 5.46 -19.97
C PRO A 481 -10.09 6.47 -18.83
N LEU A 482 -9.05 7.27 -18.58
CA LEU A 482 -8.93 8.13 -17.41
C LEU A 482 -10.13 9.05 -17.18
N GLU A 483 -10.79 9.52 -18.25
CA GLU A 483 -12.01 10.35 -18.18
C GLU A 483 -13.19 9.73 -17.39
N TYR A 484 -13.25 8.40 -17.26
CA TYR A 484 -14.29 7.70 -16.49
C TYR A 484 -13.83 7.21 -15.11
N TYR A 485 -12.52 7.00 -14.94
CA TYR A 485 -11.92 6.45 -13.71
C TYR A 485 -11.28 7.54 -12.83
N HIS A 486 -11.24 8.79 -13.32
CA HIS A 486 -10.72 9.96 -12.64
C HIS A 486 -11.81 10.91 -12.20
N ASP A 487 -11.74 11.35 -10.94
CA ASP A 487 -12.54 12.43 -10.40
C ASP A 487 -11.81 13.77 -10.62
N MET A 488 -12.24 14.47 -11.66
CA MET A 488 -11.68 15.75 -12.10
C MET A 488 -11.89 16.88 -11.08
N GLU A 489 -12.96 16.83 -10.27
CA GLU A 489 -13.24 17.84 -9.24
C GLU A 489 -12.28 17.68 -8.06
N GLU A 490 -12.12 16.43 -7.62
CA GLU A 490 -11.19 16.05 -6.56
C GLU A 490 -9.72 15.96 -7.05
N GLN A 491 -9.46 16.07 -8.35
CA GLN A 491 -8.16 15.91 -9.01
C GLN A 491 -7.47 14.55 -8.77
N ARG A 492 -8.21 13.49 -8.48
CA ARG A 492 -7.68 12.15 -8.15
C ARG A 492 -8.45 11.03 -8.85
N MET A 493 -7.86 9.84 -9.00
CA MET A 493 -8.61 8.64 -9.35
C MET A 493 -9.78 8.44 -8.35
N CYS A 494 -10.90 7.90 -8.83
CA CYS A 494 -12.09 7.67 -8.02
C CYS A 494 -11.80 6.79 -6.78
N ASP A 495 -12.61 6.91 -5.72
CA ASP A 495 -12.36 6.23 -4.43
C ASP A 495 -12.30 4.69 -4.53
N PHE A 496 -12.92 4.09 -5.55
CA PHE A 496 -12.86 2.65 -5.82
C PHE A 496 -11.57 2.21 -6.55
N MET A 497 -10.77 3.14 -7.08
CA MET A 497 -9.45 2.81 -7.63
C MET A 497 -8.46 2.72 -6.48
N ARG A 498 -7.87 1.53 -6.27
CA ARG A 498 -6.80 1.29 -5.29
C ARG A 498 -5.60 2.18 -5.63
N PRO A 499 -5.06 2.98 -4.68
CA PRO A 499 -3.96 3.88 -4.99
C PRO A 499 -2.65 3.19 -5.40
N GLY A 500 -1.67 4.00 -5.76
CA GLY A 500 -0.30 3.53 -5.96
C GLY A 500 0.45 3.24 -4.65
N LEU A 501 1.68 2.76 -4.78
CA LEU A 501 2.50 2.26 -3.67
C LEU A 501 2.90 3.37 -2.67
N PHE A 502 2.97 4.61 -3.13
CA PHE A 502 3.34 5.78 -2.33
C PHE A 502 2.12 6.55 -1.81
N ASN A 503 0.91 6.20 -2.26
CA ASN A 503 -0.32 6.98 -2.04
C ASN A 503 -1.39 6.30 -1.18
N GLY A 504 -1.34 4.98 -0.91
CA GLY A 504 -2.46 4.35 -0.18
C GLY A 504 -2.30 2.93 0.32
N VAL A 505 -1.29 2.65 1.16
CA VAL A 505 -1.27 1.42 1.97
C VAL A 505 -1.36 1.79 3.45
N SER A 506 -2.31 1.20 4.17
CA SER A 506 -2.42 1.29 5.62
C SER A 506 -1.37 0.38 6.26
N PHE A 507 -0.61 0.90 7.21
CA PHE A 507 0.47 0.17 7.85
C PHE A 507 0.07 -0.54 9.14
N VAL A 508 -1.18 -0.37 9.59
CA VAL A 508 -1.75 -1.03 10.78
C VAL A 508 -2.14 -2.48 10.46
N ASP A 509 -2.66 -2.72 9.26
CA ASP A 509 -3.28 -3.97 8.80
C ASP A 509 -2.82 -4.39 7.39
N GLY A 510 -2.10 -3.54 6.65
CA GLY A 510 -1.67 -3.80 5.28
C GLY A 510 -2.76 -3.57 4.22
N SER A 511 -3.93 -3.04 4.60
CA SER A 511 -5.04 -2.80 3.67
C SER A 511 -4.77 -1.59 2.76
N TRP A 512 -5.54 -1.47 1.68
CA TRP A 512 -5.48 -0.28 0.82
C TRP A 512 -6.22 0.89 1.48
N GLU A 513 -5.55 2.03 1.62
CA GLU A 513 -6.21 3.29 1.99
C GLU A 513 -6.90 3.89 0.76
N ARG A 514 -7.95 4.70 0.98
CA ARG A 514 -8.56 5.51 -0.09
C ARG A 514 -7.63 6.66 -0.49
N TRP A 515 -7.70 7.12 -1.74
CA TRP A 515 -6.93 8.29 -2.20
C TRP A 515 -7.17 9.50 -1.30
N LYS A 516 -6.11 10.10 -0.76
CA LYS A 516 -6.22 11.28 0.11
C LYS A 516 -6.95 12.43 -0.61
N ARG A 517 -7.94 13.05 0.04
CA ARG A 517 -8.67 14.21 -0.53
C ARG A 517 -7.76 15.45 -0.53
N LEU A 518 -8.06 16.42 -1.40
CA LEU A 518 -7.44 17.74 -1.28
C LEU A 518 -8.02 18.39 0.00
N PRO A 519 -7.19 18.93 0.91
CA PRO A 519 -7.70 19.56 2.12
C PRO A 519 -8.57 20.76 1.74
N GLY A 520 -9.80 20.81 2.27
CA GLY A 520 -10.69 21.95 2.09
C GLY A 520 -10.10 23.24 2.69
N LYS A 521 -10.54 24.41 2.21
CA LYS A 521 -10.05 25.72 2.69
C LYS A 521 -10.23 25.97 4.20
N ALA A 522 -11.00 25.14 4.91
CA ALA A 522 -11.25 25.20 6.35
C ALA A 522 -10.87 23.91 7.11
N GLU A 523 -10.26 22.93 6.44
CA GLU A 523 -9.83 21.69 7.09
C GLU A 523 -8.38 21.83 7.58
N ASP A 524 -8.23 22.22 8.85
CA ASP A 524 -6.97 22.06 9.58
C ASP A 524 -6.77 20.58 9.92
N PRO A 525 -5.64 19.95 9.53
CA PRO A 525 -5.38 18.57 9.88
C PRO A 525 -5.31 18.42 11.40
N SER A 526 -5.98 17.41 11.95
CA SER A 526 -5.95 17.16 13.40
C SER A 526 -4.55 16.75 13.85
N THR A 527 -4.13 17.14 15.06
CA THR A 527 -2.86 16.70 15.68
C THR A 527 -2.69 15.18 15.62
N LEU A 528 -3.78 14.42 15.80
CA LEU A 528 -3.83 12.96 15.69
C LEU A 528 -3.39 12.47 14.30
N SER A 529 -3.94 13.03 13.22
CA SER A 529 -3.57 12.66 11.84
C SER A 529 -2.13 13.03 11.51
N ILE A 530 -1.62 14.15 12.02
CA ILE A 530 -0.27 14.67 11.74
C ILE A 530 0.79 13.72 12.33
N PHE A 531 0.63 13.29 13.58
CA PHE A 531 1.52 12.30 14.17
C PHE A 531 1.36 10.91 13.53
N ARG A 532 0.14 10.47 13.20
CA ARG A 532 -0.07 9.18 12.53
C ARG A 532 0.74 9.08 11.24
N GLU A 533 0.74 10.13 10.43
CA GLU A 533 1.54 10.23 9.20
C GLU A 533 3.05 10.23 9.51
N ALA A 534 3.50 10.94 10.54
CA ALA A 534 4.91 10.95 10.96
C ALA A 534 5.39 9.55 11.40
N ASP A 535 4.63 8.87 12.26
CA ASP A 535 4.86 7.50 12.73
C ASP A 535 4.92 6.51 11.56
N GLN A 536 3.95 6.63 10.65
CA GLN A 536 3.85 5.87 9.41
C GLN A 536 5.10 6.04 8.54
N HIS A 537 5.63 7.25 8.40
CA HIS A 537 6.85 7.48 7.65
C HIS A 537 8.11 6.93 8.35
N ILE A 538 8.25 7.10 9.67
CA ILE A 538 9.38 6.57 10.45
C ILE A 538 9.41 5.04 10.42
N GLY A 539 8.28 4.38 10.66
CA GLY A 539 8.18 2.91 10.66
C GLY A 539 8.48 2.29 9.30
N ASN A 540 8.19 2.99 8.20
CA ASN A 540 8.52 2.55 6.85
C ASN A 540 9.97 2.80 6.45
N TYR A 541 10.52 3.95 6.81
CA TYR A 541 11.91 4.28 6.54
C TYR A 541 12.88 3.35 7.31
N THR A 542 12.61 3.07 8.58
CA THR A 542 13.48 2.20 9.42
C THR A 542 13.50 0.73 9.00
N ARG A 543 12.56 0.29 8.16
CA ARG A 543 12.55 -1.04 7.52
C ARG A 543 13.51 -1.13 6.32
N ARG A 544 14.15 -0.03 5.92
CA ARG A 544 15.02 0.05 4.74
C ARG A 544 16.50 -0.01 5.09
N ASP A 545 17.30 -0.47 4.13
CA ASP A 545 18.73 -0.56 4.22
C ASP A 545 19.44 0.73 3.82
N LEU A 546 20.50 1.06 4.55
CA LEU A 546 21.43 2.14 4.23
C LEU A 546 22.79 1.56 3.92
N THR A 547 23.42 2.06 2.86
CA THR A 547 24.81 1.75 2.50
C THR A 547 25.79 2.31 3.54
N TYR A 548 25.50 3.50 4.07
CA TYR A 548 26.27 4.12 5.15
C TYR A 548 25.35 4.45 6.32
N ASP A 549 25.66 3.95 7.52
CA ASP A 549 24.85 4.25 8.70
C ASP A 549 24.83 5.74 9.03
N ARG A 550 25.86 6.52 8.64
CA ARG A 550 25.92 7.98 8.85
C ARG A 550 24.71 8.71 8.28
N ASP A 551 24.16 8.20 7.17
CA ASP A 551 23.04 8.78 6.43
C ASP A 551 21.67 8.56 7.14
N SER A 552 21.66 7.99 8.37
CA SER A 552 20.45 7.51 9.07
C SER A 552 19.37 8.55 9.35
N LEU A 553 19.74 9.83 9.35
CA LEU A 553 18.79 10.94 9.42
C LEU A 553 18.76 11.75 8.12
N ASP A 554 19.90 11.94 7.45
CA ASP A 554 20.01 12.69 6.19
C ASP A 554 19.08 12.15 5.09
N ALA A 555 19.00 10.83 4.94
CA ALA A 555 18.11 10.17 3.98
C ALA A 555 16.60 10.29 4.32
N PHE A 556 16.25 10.87 5.47
CA PHE A 556 14.88 11.11 5.94
C PHE A 556 14.57 12.60 6.19
N LEU A 557 15.57 13.49 6.12
CA LEU A 557 15.41 14.93 6.40
C LEU A 557 14.34 15.60 5.54
N GLY A 558 14.25 15.26 4.26
CA GLY A 558 13.23 15.80 3.37
C GLY A 558 11.81 15.42 3.78
N MET A 559 11.62 14.20 4.30
CA MET A 559 10.34 13.76 4.85
C MET A 559 9.97 14.50 6.13
N LEU A 560 10.95 14.75 7.02
CA LEU A 560 10.73 15.56 8.23
C LEU A 560 10.32 16.98 7.86
N ARG A 561 11.02 17.66 6.95
CA ARG A 561 10.62 19.00 6.49
C ARG A 561 9.26 19.02 5.81
N ARG A 562 8.91 18.01 4.99
CA ARG A 562 7.54 17.90 4.41
C ARG A 562 6.48 17.74 5.49
N LEU A 563 6.74 16.94 6.53
CA LEU A 563 5.85 16.80 7.69
C LEU A 563 5.69 18.12 8.45
N GLU A 564 6.78 18.82 8.76
CA GLU A 564 6.75 20.11 9.49
C GLU A 564 6.00 21.21 8.72
N THR A 565 6.33 21.36 7.42
CA THR A 565 5.80 22.44 6.56
C THR A 565 4.37 22.19 6.08
N THR A 566 4.06 20.96 5.66
CA THR A 566 2.78 20.65 4.98
C THR A 566 1.73 20.17 5.96
N VAL A 567 2.11 19.22 6.82
CA VAL A 567 1.19 18.47 7.67
C VAL A 567 1.06 19.16 9.03
N GLY A 568 2.18 19.56 9.64
CA GLY A 568 2.23 20.35 10.86
C GLY A 568 1.87 21.83 10.67
N ARG A 569 2.04 22.40 9.47
CA ARG A 569 1.89 23.84 9.20
C ARG A 569 2.62 24.73 10.22
N GLY A 570 3.84 24.34 10.61
CA GLY A 570 4.62 25.03 11.67
C GLY A 570 4.21 24.73 13.12
N LYS A 571 3.15 23.93 13.34
CA LYS A 571 2.71 23.42 14.66
C LYS A 571 3.41 22.11 15.06
N MET A 572 4.26 21.55 14.20
CA MET A 572 5.15 20.41 14.45
C MET A 572 6.59 20.80 14.09
N PHE A 573 7.55 20.35 14.90
CA PHE A 573 8.98 20.32 14.58
C PHE A 573 9.61 19.01 15.06
N ASN A 574 10.83 18.69 14.63
CA ASN A 574 11.54 17.50 15.08
C ASN A 574 12.85 17.82 15.83
N ILE A 575 13.25 16.93 16.73
CA ILE A 575 14.58 16.92 17.36
C ILE A 575 15.27 15.62 16.94
N LEU A 576 16.18 15.71 15.97
CA LEU A 576 16.96 14.58 15.45
C LEU A 576 16.09 13.35 15.09
N GLY A 577 14.98 13.61 14.41
CA GLY A 577 13.99 12.61 14.00
C GLY A 577 12.87 12.33 15.02
N ILE A 578 12.96 12.82 16.26
CA ILE A 578 11.86 12.72 17.24
C ILE A 578 10.80 13.81 16.93
N PRO A 579 9.56 13.45 16.53
CA PRO A 579 8.52 14.44 16.23
C PRO A 579 7.96 15.04 17.53
N LEU A 580 7.83 16.37 17.55
CA LEU A 580 7.29 17.17 18.64
C LEU A 580 6.18 18.08 18.13
N TRP A 581 5.10 18.15 18.88
CA TRP A 581 4.03 19.09 18.62
C TRP A 581 4.18 20.31 19.52
N ALA A 582 4.15 21.50 18.91
CA ALA A 582 4.16 22.77 19.60
C ALA A 582 3.14 23.66 18.89
N PRO A 583 1.95 23.88 19.46
CA PRO A 583 0.98 24.78 18.85
C PRO A 583 1.59 26.18 18.81
N GLN A 584 1.85 26.70 17.61
CA GLN A 584 1.94 28.15 17.44
C GLN A 584 0.61 28.73 17.92
N MET A 585 0.66 29.67 18.85
CA MET A 585 -0.49 30.46 19.23
C MET A 585 -0.82 31.39 18.06
N ASP A 586 -1.66 30.90 17.13
CA ASP A 586 -2.52 31.78 16.35
C ASP A 586 -3.21 32.75 17.33
N GLN A 587 -3.30 34.03 16.95
CA GLN A 587 -3.58 35.16 17.86
C GLN A 587 -5.05 35.25 18.36
N GLY A 588 -5.69 34.10 18.62
CA GLY A 588 -6.97 33.99 19.30
C GLY A 588 -6.85 34.09 20.83
N PRO A 589 -7.98 34.17 21.55
CA PRO A 589 -8.00 34.38 22.99
C PRO A 589 -7.43 33.19 23.77
N ALA A 590 -6.18 33.32 24.21
CA ALA A 590 -5.51 32.63 25.31
C ALA A 590 -5.85 31.13 25.51
N VAL A 591 -5.03 30.25 24.91
CA VAL A 591 -4.84 28.89 25.46
C VAL A 591 -4.22 29.05 26.85
N GLN A 592 -4.95 28.67 27.90
CA GLN A 592 -4.52 28.84 29.29
C GLN A 592 -3.42 27.84 29.68
N GLY A 593 -2.16 28.17 29.41
CA GLY A 593 -1.01 27.54 30.05
C GLY A 593 0.23 27.40 29.17
N LEU A 594 1.37 27.09 29.82
CA LEU A 594 2.67 26.93 29.16
C LEU A 594 2.74 25.63 28.32
N PRO A 595 3.30 25.67 27.09
CA PRO A 595 3.51 24.48 26.25
C PRO A 595 4.31 23.38 26.96
N ARG A 596 3.74 22.18 27.04
CA ARG A 596 4.36 21.01 27.71
C ARG A 596 5.38 20.27 26.82
N THR A 597 6.26 21.01 26.16
CA THR A 597 7.24 20.47 25.18
C THR A 597 8.16 19.39 25.77
N ARG A 598 8.57 19.54 27.04
CA ARG A 598 9.32 18.54 27.81
C ARG A 598 8.56 17.21 27.92
N ASP A 599 7.29 17.27 28.31
CA ASP A 599 6.43 16.08 28.48
C ASP A 599 6.19 15.39 27.13
N ILE A 600 5.99 16.16 26.05
CA ILE A 600 5.85 15.64 24.68
C ILE A 600 7.16 14.97 24.22
N PHE A 601 8.33 15.56 24.47
CA PHE A 601 9.60 14.93 24.12
C PHE A 601 9.86 13.65 24.93
N ALA A 602 9.53 13.63 26.22
CA ALA A 602 9.59 12.43 27.03
C ALA A 602 8.68 11.31 26.46
N LEU A 603 7.43 11.65 26.11
CA LEU A 603 6.49 10.73 25.48
C LEU A 603 6.99 10.20 24.13
N SER A 604 7.34 11.08 23.19
CA SER A 604 7.80 10.70 21.84
C SER A 604 9.08 9.87 21.87
N THR A 605 10.01 10.18 22.79
CA THR A 605 11.21 9.34 22.96
C THR A 605 10.84 7.95 23.48
N CYS A 606 10.07 7.81 24.56
CA CYS A 606 9.79 6.48 25.14
C CYS A 606 8.79 5.61 24.36
N PHE A 607 8.10 6.13 23.34
CA PHE A 607 7.08 5.33 22.64
C PHE A 607 7.63 4.38 21.56
N TRP A 608 8.59 4.84 20.76
CA TRP A 608 9.19 4.02 19.71
C TRP A 608 10.00 2.86 20.30
N HIS A 609 10.03 1.73 19.59
CA HIS A 609 10.77 0.52 19.97
C HIS A 609 10.98 -0.36 18.75
N HIS A 610 11.95 -1.27 18.81
CA HIS A 610 12.14 -2.23 17.72
C HIS A 610 11.06 -3.31 17.71
N LYS A 611 10.78 -3.79 16.49
CA LYS A 611 9.83 -4.88 16.25
C LYS A 611 10.27 -6.16 16.98
N GLU A 612 9.29 -6.94 17.45
CA GLU A 612 9.56 -8.20 18.15
C GLU A 612 10.39 -9.18 17.30
N GLY A 613 11.38 -9.83 17.93
CA GLY A 613 12.32 -10.73 17.27
C GLY A 613 13.47 -10.06 16.50
N VAL A 614 13.52 -8.72 16.43
CA VAL A 614 14.59 -7.99 15.74
C VAL A 614 15.70 -7.60 16.73
N ILE A 615 16.93 -7.98 16.40
CA ILE A 615 18.13 -7.48 17.09
C ILE A 615 18.60 -6.22 16.36
N ALA A 616 18.51 -5.05 17.00
CA ALA A 616 18.90 -3.79 16.40
C ALA A 616 20.39 -3.47 16.64
N THR A 617 21.02 -2.83 15.65
CA THR A 617 22.43 -2.41 15.73
C THR A 617 22.54 -0.93 16.04
N ARG A 618 23.38 -0.57 17.00
CA ARG A 618 23.59 0.83 17.43
C ARG A 618 24.43 1.62 16.41
N ARG A 619 24.05 2.87 16.15
CA ARG A 619 24.70 3.82 15.23
C ARG A 619 25.44 4.94 15.98
N PRO A 620 26.76 4.81 16.28
CA PRO A 620 27.46 5.63 17.28
C PRO A 620 27.69 7.11 16.92
N HIS A 621 27.32 7.55 15.71
CA HIS A 621 27.32 8.95 15.27
C HIS A 621 26.02 9.71 15.59
N MET A 622 24.94 9.00 15.92
CA MET A 622 23.66 9.56 16.36
C MET A 622 23.40 9.22 17.84
N PRO A 623 22.56 9.99 18.54
CA PRO A 623 22.21 9.70 19.93
C PRO A 623 21.42 8.39 20.09
N SER A 624 21.56 7.66 21.20
CA SER A 624 20.82 6.40 21.42
C SER A 624 19.32 6.60 21.65
N TRP A 625 18.93 7.80 22.10
CA TRP A 625 17.54 8.12 22.44
C TRP A 625 16.65 8.40 21.22
N THR A 626 17.23 8.65 20.04
CA THR A 626 16.50 8.73 18.75
C THR A 626 16.52 7.41 18.01
N TRP A 627 15.44 7.10 17.28
CA TRP A 627 15.36 5.92 16.40
C TRP A 627 16.44 5.96 15.31
N ALA A 628 16.89 7.15 14.89
CA ALA A 628 17.98 7.32 13.91
C ALA A 628 19.35 6.86 14.47
N GLY A 629 19.44 6.67 15.79
CA GLY A 629 20.56 6.06 16.51
C GLY A 629 20.65 4.54 16.38
N TRP A 630 19.77 3.90 15.62
CA TRP A 630 19.66 2.45 15.50
C TRP A 630 19.43 2.03 14.04
N LYS A 631 19.98 0.86 13.66
CA LYS A 631 19.65 0.11 12.45
C LYS A 631 18.70 -1.02 12.84
N GLY A 632 17.53 -1.04 12.20
CA GLY A 632 16.49 -2.04 12.39
C GLY A 632 15.10 -1.38 12.44
N PRO A 633 14.04 -2.07 11.98
CA PRO A 633 12.68 -1.53 11.97
C PRO A 633 12.22 -1.12 13.37
N VAL A 634 11.52 0.01 13.46
CA VAL A 634 10.82 0.45 14.66
C VAL A 634 9.31 0.46 14.45
N ASP A 635 8.57 0.16 15.51
CA ASP A 635 7.13 0.32 15.60
C ASP A 635 6.80 1.43 16.61
N LEU A 636 5.79 2.25 16.30
CA LEU A 636 5.32 3.39 17.10
C LEU A 636 3.87 3.17 17.59
N TYR A 637 3.52 1.93 17.90
CA TYR A 637 2.26 1.51 18.55
C TYR A 637 2.57 0.39 19.55
N SER A 638 1.82 0.25 20.66
CA SER A 638 1.97 -0.94 21.51
C SER A 638 0.80 -1.17 22.46
N SER A 639 0.45 -2.44 22.61
CA SER A 639 -0.39 -2.96 23.68
C SER A 639 0.44 -3.33 24.91
N ILE A 640 -0.20 -3.33 26.08
CA ILE A 640 0.27 -4.06 27.27
C ILE A 640 -0.77 -5.12 27.64
N THR A 641 -0.30 -6.34 27.93
CA THR A 641 -1.18 -7.36 28.53
C THR A 641 -1.22 -7.09 30.02
N VAL A 642 -2.43 -6.81 30.52
CA VAL A 642 -2.69 -6.58 31.94
C VAL A 642 -3.26 -7.88 32.50
N VAL A 643 -2.57 -8.40 33.51
CA VAL A 643 -2.94 -9.60 34.26
C VAL A 643 -3.35 -9.14 35.66
N ASP A 644 -4.54 -9.53 36.08
CA ASP A 644 -4.96 -9.43 37.47
C ASP A 644 -4.19 -10.49 38.30
N PRO A 645 -3.50 -10.12 39.39
CA PRO A 645 -2.78 -11.10 40.22
C PRO A 645 -3.70 -11.97 41.08
N ASP A 646 -4.94 -11.54 41.33
CA ASP A 646 -5.90 -12.20 42.21
C ASP A 646 -7.02 -12.92 41.42
N THR A 647 -7.27 -12.55 40.15
CA THR A 647 -8.16 -13.30 39.22
C THR A 647 -7.43 -13.76 37.96
N LYS A 648 -7.82 -14.88 37.35
CA LYS A 648 -7.25 -15.34 36.05
C LYS A 648 -7.67 -14.48 34.84
N ALA A 649 -8.16 -13.26 35.06
CA ALA A 649 -8.60 -12.37 33.99
C ALA A 649 -7.39 -11.75 33.28
N VAL A 650 -7.30 -11.99 31.96
CA VAL A 650 -6.30 -11.39 31.09
C VAL A 650 -6.97 -10.34 30.21
N GLN A 651 -6.53 -9.08 30.31
CA GLN A 651 -7.02 -8.00 29.47
C GLN A 651 -5.87 -7.35 28.69
N ARG A 652 -5.93 -7.38 27.36
CA ARG A 652 -4.94 -6.72 26.52
C ARG A 652 -5.34 -5.25 26.29
N LYS A 653 -4.82 -4.35 27.13
CA LYS A 653 -5.02 -2.91 26.97
C LYS A 653 -4.19 -2.41 25.78
N HIS A 654 -4.88 -2.14 24.68
CA HIS A 654 -4.29 -1.53 23.49
C HIS A 654 -4.20 -0.02 23.73
N ASN A 655 -3.02 0.45 24.10
CA ASN A 655 -2.75 1.88 24.19
C ASN A 655 -2.55 2.39 22.76
N HIS A 656 -3.66 2.82 22.15
CA HIS A 656 -3.66 3.43 20.83
C HIS A 656 -2.66 4.59 20.82
N HIS A 657 -2.02 4.75 19.67
CA HIS A 657 -0.84 5.58 19.41
C HIS A 657 -0.68 6.82 20.31
N HIS A 658 0.55 7.04 20.80
CA HIS A 658 0.93 8.13 21.71
C HIS A 658 0.45 9.52 21.33
N TYR A 659 0.12 9.75 20.06
CA TYR A 659 -0.46 11.00 19.61
C TYR A 659 -1.79 11.36 20.28
N VAL A 660 -2.54 10.42 20.86
CA VAL A 660 -3.74 10.73 21.67
C VAL A 660 -3.30 11.47 22.93
N SER A 661 -2.40 10.86 23.70
CA SER A 661 -1.71 11.46 24.85
C SER A 661 -1.05 12.79 24.49
N ALA A 662 -0.29 12.85 23.38
CA ALA A 662 0.35 14.09 22.91
C ALA A 662 -0.67 15.17 22.53
N THR A 663 -1.84 14.80 21.99
CA THR A 663 -2.94 15.74 21.71
C THR A 663 -3.57 16.27 23.00
N HIS A 664 -3.73 15.44 24.04
CA HIS A 664 -4.18 15.93 25.35
C HIS A 664 -3.13 16.84 26.01
N VAL A 665 -1.86 16.41 26.04
CA VAL A 665 -0.72 17.15 26.62
C VAL A 665 -0.52 18.50 25.93
N SER A 666 -0.76 18.58 24.62
CA SER A 666 -0.62 19.82 23.85
C SER A 666 -1.82 20.76 23.89
N ARG A 667 -3.04 20.27 24.15
CA ARG A 667 -4.23 21.13 24.36
C ARG A 667 -4.11 21.97 25.62
N ASN A 668 -3.41 21.45 26.63
CA ASN A 668 -3.16 22.11 27.92
C ASN A 668 -4.42 22.52 28.70
N ASP A 669 -5.58 21.97 28.35
CA ASP A 669 -6.85 22.21 29.06
C ASP A 669 -6.75 21.62 30.48
N PRO A 670 -6.97 22.43 31.55
CA PRO A 670 -6.92 21.97 32.94
C PRO A 670 -7.85 20.78 33.26
N ASN A 671 -8.90 20.57 32.46
CA ASN A 671 -9.85 19.47 32.64
C ASN A 671 -9.45 18.20 31.88
N SER A 672 -8.49 18.30 30.93
CA SER A 672 -8.18 17.22 29.97
C SER A 672 -7.23 16.15 30.50
N ILE A 673 -6.25 16.52 31.34
CA ILE A 673 -5.33 15.58 31.99
C ILE A 673 -5.20 15.94 33.45
N ARG A 674 -5.50 14.98 34.34
CA ARG A 674 -5.38 15.18 35.79
C ARG A 674 -3.92 15.13 36.24
N TRP A 675 -3.18 14.09 35.86
CA TRP A 675 -1.79 13.87 36.28
C TRP A 675 -0.87 13.63 35.09
N THR A 676 0.28 14.30 35.09
CA THR A 676 1.37 14.08 34.13
C THR A 676 2.70 14.15 34.87
N TYR A 677 3.65 13.27 34.53
CA TYR A 677 5.03 13.34 34.97
C TYR A 677 5.97 13.20 33.78
N SER A 678 7.04 14.00 33.75
CA SER A 678 8.29 13.66 33.08
C SER A 678 9.46 14.21 33.91
N PRO A 679 10.66 13.61 33.86
CA PRO A 679 11.82 14.16 34.55
C PRO A 679 12.20 15.52 33.96
N ASN A 680 12.82 16.37 34.77
CA ASN A 680 13.53 17.53 34.23
C ASN A 680 14.64 17.02 33.29
N ILE A 681 14.75 17.61 32.11
CA ILE A 681 15.71 17.19 31.09
C ILE A 681 16.18 18.40 30.30
N VAL A 682 17.46 18.39 29.93
CA VAL A 682 18.06 19.34 28.97
C VAL A 682 18.92 18.56 27.97
N LEU A 683 18.97 19.03 26.73
CA LEU A 683 19.91 18.49 25.75
C LEU A 683 21.25 19.18 25.94
N ILE A 684 22.33 18.40 25.99
CA ILE A 684 23.70 18.90 26.16
C ILE A 684 24.59 18.51 24.99
N ASN A 685 25.54 19.38 24.68
CA ASN A 685 26.66 19.09 23.79
C ASN A 685 27.68 18.17 24.49
N ARG A 686 28.62 17.61 23.74
CA ARG A 686 29.72 16.75 24.28
C ARG A 686 30.64 17.45 25.29
N ASP A 687 30.68 18.77 25.28
CA ASP A 687 31.43 19.60 26.25
C ASP A 687 30.64 19.88 27.55
N GLY A 688 29.40 19.39 27.65
CA GLY A 688 28.50 19.62 28.79
C GLY A 688 27.68 20.92 28.71
N SER A 689 27.90 21.77 27.70
CA SER A 689 27.09 22.98 27.51
C SER A 689 25.66 22.64 27.09
N VAL A 690 24.69 23.40 27.59
CA VAL A 690 23.27 23.22 27.24
C VAL A 690 23.04 23.59 25.77
N ALA A 691 22.63 22.60 24.98
CA ALA A 691 22.26 22.76 23.58
C ALA A 691 20.79 23.17 23.41
N TYR A 692 19.91 22.68 24.28
CA TYR A 692 18.50 23.05 24.31
C TYR A 692 17.88 22.78 25.68
N ASP A 693 17.19 23.80 26.20
CA ASP A 693 16.44 23.72 27.46
C ASP A 693 14.94 23.82 27.14
N PHE A 694 14.19 22.79 27.55
CA PHE A 694 12.75 22.71 27.32
C PHE A 694 11.94 23.69 28.19
N GLY A 695 12.53 24.26 29.25
CA GLY A 695 11.89 25.18 30.21
C GLY A 695 12.40 26.63 30.20
N ALA A 696 13.59 26.92 29.64
CA ALA A 696 14.17 28.27 29.72
C ALA A 696 13.35 29.37 29.01
N SER A 697 12.75 29.07 27.85
CA SER A 697 12.07 30.09 27.03
C SER A 697 10.81 30.64 27.71
N THR A 698 10.02 29.76 28.34
CA THR A 698 8.74 30.12 28.95
C THR A 698 8.87 30.97 30.21
N ALA A 699 9.96 30.81 30.97
CA ALA A 699 10.22 31.60 32.18
C ALA A 699 10.62 33.07 31.89
N VAL A 700 11.15 33.36 30.70
CA VAL A 700 11.72 34.68 30.35
C VAL A 700 10.81 35.49 29.43
N THR A 701 10.10 34.85 28.49
CA THR A 701 9.35 35.55 27.43
C THR A 701 7.84 35.32 27.45
N GLY A 702 7.36 34.32 28.21
CA GLY A 702 5.97 33.86 28.15
C GLY A 702 5.57 33.19 26.82
N GLN A 703 6.50 33.02 25.88
CA GLN A 703 6.27 32.39 24.58
C GLN A 703 6.73 30.92 24.55
N PRO A 704 6.18 30.08 23.64
CA PRO A 704 6.76 28.77 23.35
C PRO A 704 8.25 28.88 22.97
N PRO A 705 9.09 27.91 23.36
CA PRO A 705 10.46 27.83 22.82
C PRO A 705 10.42 27.71 21.30
N SER A 706 11.24 28.50 20.61
CA SER A 706 11.44 28.37 19.17
C SER A 706 12.00 26.98 18.82
N PRO A 707 11.69 26.42 17.64
CA PRO A 707 12.28 25.16 17.18
C PRO A 707 13.81 25.21 17.26
N PRO A 708 14.47 24.22 17.88
CA PRO A 708 15.90 24.31 18.14
C PRO A 708 16.70 24.03 16.86
N ASN A 709 17.59 24.95 16.51
CA ASN A 709 18.47 24.83 15.35
C ASN A 709 19.65 23.88 15.65
N LEU A 710 19.34 22.58 15.81
CA LEU A 710 20.32 21.54 16.11
C LEU A 710 20.89 20.94 14.82
N HIS A 711 22.21 20.90 14.73
CA HIS A 711 22.91 20.20 13.67
C HIS A 711 22.90 18.69 13.92
N ILE A 712 23.07 17.87 12.88
CA ILE A 712 23.16 16.42 13.03
C ILE A 712 24.51 16.06 13.68
N ARG A 713 24.48 15.80 14.99
CA ARG A 713 25.62 15.36 15.81
C ARG A 713 25.12 14.65 17.07
N PRO A 714 25.99 13.95 17.83
CA PRO A 714 25.64 13.41 19.13
C PRO A 714 25.34 14.52 20.16
N TYR A 715 24.23 14.37 20.88
CA TYR A 715 23.84 15.18 22.04
C TYR A 715 23.37 14.25 23.16
N GLY A 716 23.80 14.52 24.39
CA GLY A 716 23.29 13.82 25.56
C GLY A 716 21.97 14.42 26.04
N ILE A 717 21.12 13.62 26.68
CA ILE A 717 20.06 14.12 27.56
C ILE A 717 20.59 14.06 28.99
N HIS A 718 20.79 15.22 29.62
CA HIS A 718 21.06 15.29 31.06
C HIS A 718 19.74 15.15 31.84
N VAL A 719 19.76 14.28 32.85
CA VAL A 719 18.61 13.95 33.69
C VAL A 719 19.06 14.06 35.16
N PRO A 720 18.62 15.09 35.92
CA PRO A 720 19.06 15.29 37.28
C PRO A 720 18.30 14.38 38.25
N ASN A 721 19.06 13.65 39.09
CA ASN A 721 18.58 12.71 40.11
C ASN A 721 17.28 11.94 39.74
N PRO A 722 17.30 11.08 38.69
CA PRO A 722 16.11 10.39 38.20
C PRO A 722 15.49 9.43 39.24
N PHE A 723 14.21 9.12 39.04
CA PHE A 723 13.61 7.92 39.62
C PHE A 723 14.00 6.70 38.80
N VAL A 724 14.49 5.65 39.47
CA VAL A 724 14.92 4.39 38.88
C VAL A 724 14.21 3.21 39.53
N LEU A 725 14.05 2.13 38.78
CA LEU A 725 13.48 0.86 39.26
C LEU A 725 14.32 0.28 40.39
N ASP A 726 13.74 0.12 41.58
CA ASP A 726 14.42 -0.49 42.73
C ASP A 726 14.14 -1.99 42.82
N ARG A 727 15.18 -2.75 43.17
CA ARG A 727 15.13 -4.18 43.56
C ARG A 727 14.18 -5.05 42.72
N VAL A 728 14.61 -5.35 41.50
CA VAL A 728 13.90 -6.12 40.47
C VAL A 728 13.47 -7.53 40.95
N LYS A 729 12.27 -7.65 41.53
CA LYS A 729 11.63 -8.93 41.91
C LYS A 729 10.47 -9.27 40.96
N ALA A 730 10.79 -9.80 39.79
CA ALA A 730 9.79 -10.23 38.82
C ALA A 730 9.15 -11.58 39.19
N ARG A 731 7.89 -11.78 38.81
CA ARG A 731 7.26 -13.11 38.74
C ARG A 731 6.81 -13.38 37.29
N SER A 732 7.02 -14.62 36.83
CA SER A 732 6.56 -15.07 35.51
C SER A 732 5.06 -15.38 35.56
N HIS A 733 4.32 -14.96 34.54
CA HIS A 733 2.93 -15.34 34.28
C HIS A 733 2.83 -15.88 32.82
N PRO A 734 1.88 -16.78 32.49
CA PRO A 734 1.71 -17.27 31.12
C PRO A 734 1.67 -16.19 30.03
N ASP A 735 1.04 -15.04 30.32
CA ASP A 735 0.84 -13.95 29.36
C ASP A 735 1.71 -12.69 29.60
N GLY A 736 2.73 -12.75 30.49
CA GLY A 736 3.60 -11.60 30.77
C GLY A 736 4.38 -11.66 32.09
N TRP A 737 4.87 -10.50 32.52
CA TRP A 737 5.67 -10.35 33.75
C TRP A 737 5.00 -9.40 34.73
N ILE A 738 5.09 -9.73 36.03
CA ILE A 738 4.47 -8.95 37.11
C ILE A 738 5.53 -8.50 38.12
N PHE A 739 5.47 -7.21 38.49
CA PHE A 739 6.30 -6.56 39.52
C PHE A 739 5.41 -5.95 40.59
N ASN A 740 5.48 -6.46 41.83
CA ASN A 740 4.68 -5.96 42.96
C ASN A 740 3.18 -5.69 42.62
N ARG A 741 2.55 -6.62 41.88
CA ARG A 741 1.16 -6.57 41.34
C ARG A 741 0.92 -5.69 40.11
N VAL A 742 1.93 -5.02 39.58
CA VAL A 742 1.86 -4.23 38.33
C VAL A 742 2.32 -5.09 37.15
N SER A 743 1.53 -5.15 36.08
CA SER A 743 1.88 -5.87 34.84
C SER A 743 2.91 -5.09 34.03
N VAL A 744 3.82 -5.78 33.33
CA VAL A 744 4.95 -5.14 32.64
C VAL A 744 5.21 -5.72 31.24
N ASP A 745 5.42 -4.80 30.28
CA ASP A 745 5.96 -5.05 28.92
C ASP A 745 7.36 -4.41 28.84
N ILE A 746 8.39 -5.20 28.53
CA ILE A 746 9.75 -4.69 28.26
C ILE A 746 10.11 -4.97 26.81
N ARG A 747 10.63 -3.96 26.12
CA ARG A 747 11.06 -4.02 24.71
C ARG A 747 12.49 -3.52 24.60
N MET A 748 13.40 -4.43 24.29
CA MET A 748 14.84 -4.16 24.18
C MET A 748 15.24 -3.98 22.71
N SER A 749 16.21 -3.09 22.47
CA SER A 749 16.87 -2.84 21.19
C SER A 749 18.10 -3.75 21.00
N ARG A 750 18.77 -4.11 22.11
CA ARG A 750 19.93 -5.01 22.12
C ARG A 750 19.62 -6.30 22.89
N GLY A 751 20.15 -7.40 22.36
CA GLY A 751 20.02 -8.74 22.92
C GLY A 751 18.63 -9.35 22.67
N ALA A 752 18.59 -10.60 22.23
CA ALA A 752 17.39 -11.45 22.33
C ALA A 752 17.20 -11.93 23.79
N GLY A 753 17.45 -11.03 24.74
CA GLY A 753 17.59 -11.36 26.15
C GLY A 753 16.24 -11.69 26.74
N SER A 754 16.09 -12.93 27.20
CA SER A 754 14.97 -13.30 28.05
C SER A 754 14.88 -12.33 29.23
N MET A 755 13.68 -12.13 29.79
CA MET A 755 13.49 -11.25 30.94
C MET A 755 14.47 -11.51 32.08
N ARG A 756 14.89 -12.77 32.26
CA ARG A 756 15.93 -13.19 33.19
C ARG A 756 17.27 -12.48 32.97
N GLU A 757 17.71 -12.34 31.72
CA GLU A 757 18.96 -11.63 31.39
C GLU A 757 18.86 -10.15 31.77
N TYR A 758 17.75 -9.48 31.44
CA TYR A 758 17.50 -8.11 31.89
C TYR A 758 17.56 -7.97 33.42
N ILE A 759 16.94 -8.90 34.16
CA ILE A 759 16.97 -8.92 35.64
C ILE A 759 18.42 -9.08 36.14
N GLU A 760 19.19 -10.02 35.57
CA GLU A 760 20.58 -10.27 35.94
C GLU A 760 21.49 -9.07 35.63
N ARG A 761 21.35 -8.43 34.46
CA ARG A 761 22.13 -7.23 34.08
C ARG A 761 21.76 -6.01 34.92
N HIS A 762 20.48 -5.83 35.24
CA HIS A 762 20.02 -4.78 36.15
C HIS A 762 20.49 -5.02 37.59
N ALA A 763 20.58 -6.27 38.05
CA ALA A 763 21.13 -6.61 39.36
C ALA A 763 22.64 -6.34 39.46
N ARG A 764 23.38 -6.48 38.35
CA ARG A 764 24.81 -6.12 38.26
C ARG A 764 25.09 -4.62 38.06
N GLY A 765 24.05 -3.79 37.86
CA GLY A 765 24.21 -2.37 37.57
C GLY A 765 24.76 -2.08 36.16
N GLU A 766 24.70 -3.05 35.25
CA GLU A 766 25.00 -2.86 33.82
C GLU A 766 23.84 -2.17 33.10
N GLN A 767 22.62 -2.34 33.60
CA GLN A 767 21.42 -1.68 33.09
C GLN A 767 20.67 -1.03 34.26
N MET A 768 19.96 0.06 33.97
CA MET A 768 18.95 0.61 34.87
C MET A 768 17.71 1.00 34.08
N THR A 769 16.57 1.07 34.78
CA THR A 769 15.30 1.50 34.17
C THR A 769 14.83 2.78 34.84
N VAL A 770 14.68 3.84 34.06
CA VAL A 770 14.40 5.22 34.49
C VAL A 770 12.94 5.56 34.25
N LEU A 771 12.21 6.05 35.27
CA LEU A 771 10.85 6.58 35.09
C LEU A 771 10.89 7.81 34.19
N TRP A 772 10.19 7.74 33.05
CA TRP A 772 10.35 8.70 31.98
C TRP A 772 9.10 9.50 31.66
N PHE A 773 7.93 8.86 31.67
CA PHE A 773 6.66 9.54 31.45
C PHE A 773 5.53 8.86 32.21
N VAL A 774 4.60 9.65 32.76
CA VAL A 774 3.33 9.18 33.32
C VAL A 774 2.19 10.03 32.77
N GLU A 775 1.11 9.39 32.36
CA GLU A 775 -0.20 10.02 32.11
C GLU A 775 -1.26 9.19 32.83
N GLU A 776 -1.93 9.76 33.84
CA GLU A 776 -2.88 9.05 34.70
C GLU A 776 -2.33 7.71 35.26
N ALA A 777 -2.69 6.57 34.67
CA ALA A 777 -2.21 5.23 35.05
C ALA A 777 -1.29 4.57 33.99
N LEU A 778 -1.00 5.25 32.88
CA LEU A 778 0.01 4.84 31.91
C LEU A 778 1.39 5.23 32.43
N VAL A 779 2.23 4.25 32.73
CA VAL A 779 3.58 4.46 33.26
C VAL A 779 4.62 3.94 32.27
N MET A 780 5.47 4.85 31.80
CA MET A 780 6.49 4.63 30.78
C MET A 780 7.89 4.86 31.34
N LEU A 781 8.81 3.94 31.06
CA LEU A 781 10.19 3.98 31.51
C LEU A 781 11.16 3.74 30.34
N LEU A 782 12.34 4.34 30.38
CA LEU A 782 13.44 4.00 29.47
C LEU A 782 14.34 2.96 30.13
N VAL A 783 14.77 1.95 29.36
CA VAL A 783 15.85 1.05 29.77
C VAL A 783 17.15 1.61 29.20
N VAL A 784 18.10 1.91 30.07
CA VAL A 784 19.42 2.42 29.71
C VAL A 784 20.51 1.44 30.15
N GLU A 785 21.57 1.35 29.36
CA GLU A 785 22.71 0.46 29.56
C GLU A 785 23.97 1.28 29.79
N ARG A 786 24.74 0.87 30.80
CA ARG A 786 26.03 1.46 31.13
C ARG A 786 27.03 1.03 30.08
N THR A 787 27.62 2.00 29.40
CA THR A 787 28.70 1.79 28.45
C THR A 787 29.91 2.64 28.84
N GLU A 788 31.09 2.22 28.43
CA GLU A 788 32.32 2.98 28.63
C GLU A 788 32.81 3.47 27.26
N ARG A 789 32.98 4.79 27.14
CA ARG A 789 33.41 5.45 25.89
C ARG A 789 34.44 6.51 26.23
N GLU A 790 35.61 6.43 25.59
CA GLU A 790 36.69 7.42 25.77
C GLU A 790 37.10 7.62 27.25
N GLY A 791 37.03 6.55 28.06
CA GLY A 791 37.33 6.58 29.51
C GLY A 791 36.25 7.22 30.39
N ARG A 792 35.06 7.48 29.85
CA ARG A 792 33.89 7.99 30.59
C ARG A 792 32.77 6.96 30.60
N ILE A 793 32.04 6.92 31.73
CA ILE A 793 30.80 6.14 31.85
C ILE A 793 29.69 6.96 31.21
N VAL A 794 29.02 6.38 30.21
CA VAL A 794 27.88 6.99 29.51
C VAL A 794 26.73 5.99 29.43
N TRP A 795 25.49 6.48 29.50
CA TRP A 795 24.31 5.63 29.44
C TRP A 795 23.72 5.66 28.03
N GLU A 796 23.55 4.50 27.40
CA GLU A 796 22.81 4.40 26.13
C GLU A 796 21.39 3.88 26.40
N ARG A 797 20.37 4.53 25.85
CA ARG A 797 19.01 3.99 25.84
C ARG A 797 18.94 2.76 24.94
N VAL A 798 18.85 1.58 25.55
CA VAL A 798 18.78 0.28 24.87
C VAL A 798 17.38 -0.33 24.87
N GLY A 799 16.35 0.36 25.38
CA GLY A 799 14.99 -0.16 25.36
C GLY A 799 13.96 0.75 26.03
N ARG A 800 12.75 0.21 26.19
CA ARG A 800 11.66 0.80 26.97
C ARG A 800 10.96 -0.25 27.82
N MET A 801 10.38 0.19 28.92
CA MET A 801 9.53 -0.61 29.80
C MET A 801 8.20 0.11 30.03
N ARG A 802 7.09 -0.62 30.00
CA ARG A 802 5.75 -0.12 30.36
C ARG A 802 5.27 -0.84 31.59
N MET A 803 4.61 -0.11 32.46
CA MET A 803 3.90 -0.63 33.63
C MET A 803 2.40 -0.36 33.44
N GLY A 804 1.57 -1.35 33.75
CA GLY A 804 0.11 -1.29 33.67
C GLY A 804 -0.54 -1.82 34.94
N PHE A 805 -1.42 -1.01 35.51
CA PHE A 805 -2.25 -1.40 36.66
C PHE A 805 -3.39 -2.34 36.20
N PRO A 806 -3.82 -3.30 37.06
CA PRO A 806 -4.99 -4.13 36.79
C PRO A 806 -6.27 -3.30 36.67
N GLU A 807 -6.41 -2.24 37.48
CA GLU A 807 -7.59 -1.38 37.47
C GLU A 807 -7.66 -0.44 36.25
N GLU A 808 -8.83 0.19 36.06
CA GLU A 808 -9.00 1.27 35.10
C GLU A 808 -8.33 2.57 35.57
N ALA A 809 -7.85 3.38 34.63
CA ALA A 809 -7.05 4.57 34.95
C ALA A 809 -7.78 5.54 35.91
N LYS A 810 -9.10 5.68 35.74
CA LYS A 810 -9.96 6.51 36.61
C LYS A 810 -9.99 6.00 38.05
N ASP A 811 -9.93 4.69 38.26
CA ASP A 811 -9.96 4.08 39.60
C ASP A 811 -8.59 4.14 40.28
N VAL A 812 -7.50 3.96 39.52
CA VAL A 812 -6.13 4.23 40.01
C VAL A 812 -5.99 5.69 40.46
N VAL A 813 -6.45 6.64 39.62
CA VAL A 813 -6.43 8.07 39.93
C VAL A 813 -7.29 8.38 41.17
N LYS A 814 -8.45 7.75 41.31
CA LYS A 814 -9.32 7.90 42.49
C LYS A 814 -8.71 7.28 43.76
N ARG A 815 -8.04 6.13 43.67
CA ARG A 815 -7.39 5.42 44.78
C ARG A 815 -6.16 6.15 45.31
N CYS A 816 -5.34 6.68 44.41
CA CYS A 816 -4.10 7.36 44.77
C CYS A 816 -4.36 8.82 45.18
N GLY A 817 -5.37 9.49 44.62
CA GLY A 817 -5.79 10.85 44.99
C GLY A 817 -4.80 11.97 44.60
N ARG A 818 -3.50 11.67 44.53
CA ARG A 818 -2.43 12.52 44.02
C ARG A 818 -1.36 11.68 43.30
N LEU A 819 -0.63 12.30 42.38
CA LEU A 819 0.42 11.67 41.58
C LEU A 819 1.57 11.12 42.44
N GLU A 820 1.97 11.83 43.49
CA GLU A 820 3.09 11.43 44.36
C GLU A 820 2.82 10.07 45.02
N LYS A 821 1.58 9.85 45.48
CA LYS A 821 1.17 8.58 46.10
C LYS A 821 1.15 7.44 45.08
N MET A 822 0.79 7.72 43.83
CA MET A 822 0.88 6.71 42.76
C MET A 822 2.35 6.35 42.47
N VAL A 823 3.26 7.33 42.48
CA VAL A 823 4.70 7.09 42.32
C VAL A 823 5.30 6.34 43.53
N GLU A 824 4.79 6.59 44.74
CA GLU A 824 5.10 5.83 45.97
C GLU A 824 4.62 4.37 45.92
N GLU A 825 3.54 4.07 45.19
CA GLU A 825 3.04 2.70 44.96
C GLU A 825 3.88 1.91 43.92
N LEU A 826 4.67 2.60 43.08
CA LEU A 826 5.58 1.97 42.11
C LEU A 826 6.90 1.54 42.80
N PRO A 827 7.55 0.45 42.33
CA PRO A 827 8.83 -0.02 42.86
C PRO A 827 10.01 0.86 42.40
N LEU A 828 10.02 2.13 42.82
CA LEU A 828 10.99 3.15 42.38
C LEU A 828 11.76 3.74 43.57
N ARG A 829 13.00 4.17 43.31
CA ARG A 829 13.79 5.01 44.22
C ARG A 829 14.42 6.17 43.47
N ARG A 830 14.84 7.23 44.17
CA ARG A 830 15.77 8.20 43.60
C ARG A 830 17.14 7.54 43.41
N LEU A 831 17.82 7.90 42.32
CA LEU A 831 19.15 7.35 42.02
C LEU A 831 20.20 7.89 43.01
N GLY A 832 20.13 9.19 43.33
CA GLY A 832 21.07 9.90 44.21
C GLY A 832 22.15 10.70 43.46
N GLU A 833 22.25 10.51 42.15
CA GLU A 833 23.20 11.16 41.24
C GLU A 833 22.51 11.50 39.90
N ASP A 834 23.11 12.38 39.12
CA ASP A 834 22.64 12.75 37.78
C ASP A 834 23.13 11.74 36.72
N ILE A 835 22.37 11.58 35.64
CA ILE A 835 22.79 10.77 34.48
C ILE A 835 22.78 11.56 33.18
N VAL A 836 23.61 11.12 32.24
CA VAL A 836 23.59 11.57 30.84
C VAL A 836 23.30 10.38 29.95
N ILE A 837 22.23 10.47 29.15
CA ILE A 837 21.86 9.47 28.15
C ILE A 837 22.39 9.96 26.78
N GLU A 838 23.42 9.30 26.24
CA GLU A 838 24.07 9.65 24.95
C GLU A 838 23.38 9.02 23.74
#